data_AF-G0R5C8-F1
#
_entry.id   AF-G0R5C8-F1
#
_cell.length_a   1.000
_cell.length_b   1.000
_cell.length_c   1.000
_cell.angle_alpha   90.00
_cell.angle_beta   90.00
_cell.angle_gamma   90.00
#
_symmetry.space_group_name_H-M   'P 1'
#
loop_
_entity.id
_entity.type
_entity.pdbx_description
1 polymer ?
#
loop_
_entity_poly.entity_id
_entity_poly.type
_entity_poly.pdbx_seq_one_letter_code
_entity_poly.pdbx_strand_id
1 'polypeptide(L)'
;MDKYGVLNFNLSDQTHPQMKLQFVVLCFLFGIQVTVGLSIPFLFYHPQSLMCKIENQWQSCTEQQMCQNKYEYKYNENEHYKSISMEFNLLCGQQKLQESAMLSFSLIGQVVGYLLNMLFEIPKPHKAKMLFFTVIIEFFWLCSVKVVVLNAFFLTIVLFGWNLLFAFYFGQQYAYICDVYSATINNVAPVALGFIQPFFGLFYLWYANSNGNWKDHLVNFTAIPLLIFGIMWFYTYDYRNDQNEVVKQEKSRLARIDTNNFITELFHKYAELITQPKLLNNTIMYLVTWVTSCLAYTSSFLVFNDIRHGSFLQNLLISQFFDVFGAFLAWIFVLNFPTRNVMFISSIIAGFIQVFTIGVGDKSSYLIEMGPIVMSKYFKSIIVGGLLIVVPQLMPYRYLVLLFTLSNMATLGLSAAVPFYKMLMDELKINIFVVFGVLAFVGSYYIRKWTYKEDLGITESQPQYVEGQQGNQMTQAIQGGIQPIRGKTHKSEENREKNHEAFLPGTPKSSKQPVDGHQSEKPKVVPISRSQRIDHVQGTDITIENKYVLGNANTKIFSVKFDHEDKYVACACENGEIRIFNTKSGKLSYTFFSSRPNIPFSYVRWRPQGQSQKTRNVFVSLSSEGEIQHFHLASGKLLSLKKVDSFDPQLYCMDYNINATNFAVCGSEPIIRVYDEETREQILKLGGDQMSTSGHSSRVFCIKYDKEDYNILYTGGWDFRVVIWDVREKKALQKGIYGPLICGDGIDLNGNYILTSSWTETNQLQIWDRRTYKLVSDIDWDVTLKSNAPVFLYAGQFSKDEGGTFILAGGSNTNEVKLFDRDNQNKAFCCITEFSKEVDTVDFGNKGELFATAGGDGLCRIFKMNM
;
A
#
# COMPACT_ATOMS: atom_id res chain seq x y z
N MET A 1 16.69 5.48 -2.23
CA MET A 1 17.54 6.69 -2.17
C MET A 1 18.40 6.59 -0.94
N ASP A 2 19.66 7.00 -1.01
CA ASP A 2 20.48 7.17 0.19
C ASP A 2 20.03 8.41 0.98
N LYS A 3 20.45 8.50 2.24
CA LYS A 3 20.20 9.56 3.23
C LYS A 3 20.45 11.02 2.73
N TYR A 4 21.00 11.18 1.52
CA TYR A 4 21.37 12.46 0.91
C TYR A 4 20.59 12.81 -0.38
N GLY A 5 19.54 12.07 -0.74
CA GLY A 5 18.62 12.47 -1.81
C GLY A 5 19.15 12.33 -3.24
N VAL A 6 20.07 11.39 -3.46
CA VAL A 6 20.52 10.95 -4.79
C VAL A 6 19.65 9.77 -5.24
N LEU A 7 19.08 9.87 -6.45
CA LEU A 7 18.26 8.82 -7.05
C LEU A 7 19.15 7.65 -7.52
N ASN A 8 19.00 6.48 -6.91
CA ASN A 8 19.62 5.26 -7.41
C ASN A 8 18.65 4.58 -8.40
N PHE A 9 19.01 4.55 -9.68
CA PHE A 9 18.21 3.99 -10.78
C PHE A 9 18.41 2.48 -10.97
N ASN A 10 18.80 1.76 -9.92
CA ASN A 10 18.70 0.31 -9.93
C ASN A 10 17.23 -0.08 -9.76
N LEU A 11 16.53 -0.23 -10.89
CA LEU A 11 15.31 -1.03 -10.98
C LEU A 11 15.70 -2.47 -10.63
N SER A 12 15.76 -2.80 -9.34
CA SER A 12 16.09 -4.13 -8.85
C SER A 12 15.27 -5.19 -9.59
N ASP A 13 15.91 -6.34 -9.86
CA ASP A 13 15.37 -7.47 -10.63
C ASP A 13 14.07 -8.10 -10.06
N GLN A 14 13.50 -7.52 -8.99
CA GLN A 14 12.29 -8.01 -8.32
C GLN A 14 10.98 -7.35 -8.79
N THR A 15 11.01 -6.30 -9.61
CA THR A 15 9.78 -5.67 -10.14
C THR A 15 9.27 -6.41 -11.38
N HIS A 16 8.06 -7.00 -11.28
CA HIS A 16 7.45 -7.81 -12.34
C HIS A 16 7.44 -7.05 -13.69
N PRO A 17 7.86 -7.67 -14.81
CA PRO A 17 8.01 -6.99 -16.10
C PRO A 17 6.71 -6.37 -16.63
N GLN A 18 5.55 -6.94 -16.29
CA GLN A 18 4.25 -6.37 -16.64
C GLN A 18 3.99 -5.02 -15.96
N MET A 19 4.41 -4.83 -14.69
CA MET A 19 4.25 -3.54 -14.01
C MET A 19 5.17 -2.47 -14.58
N LYS A 20 6.38 -2.84 -15.00
CA LYS A 20 7.29 -1.93 -15.72
C LYS A 20 6.67 -1.48 -17.05
N LEU A 21 6.14 -2.43 -17.82
CA LEU A 21 5.45 -2.14 -19.07
C LEU A 21 4.24 -1.22 -18.84
N GLN A 22 3.38 -1.55 -17.86
CA GLN A 22 2.21 -0.76 -17.50
C GLN A 22 2.59 0.70 -17.16
N PHE A 23 3.67 0.90 -16.40
CA PHE A 23 4.16 2.24 -16.06
C PHE A 23 4.62 3.03 -17.30
N VAL A 24 5.30 2.38 -18.25
CA VAL A 24 5.72 3.02 -19.51
C VAL A 24 4.50 3.46 -20.33
N VAL A 25 3.47 2.61 -20.43
CA VAL A 25 2.22 2.98 -21.13
C VAL A 25 1.53 4.16 -20.44
N LEU A 26 1.52 4.17 -19.11
CA LEU A 26 0.98 5.28 -18.31
C LEU A 26 1.71 6.61 -18.59
N CYS A 27 3.04 6.56 -18.78
CA CYS A 27 3.82 7.73 -19.18
C CYS A 27 3.44 8.22 -20.59
N PHE A 28 3.17 7.33 -21.54
CA PHE A 28 2.74 7.74 -22.88
C PHE A 28 1.35 8.38 -22.88
N LEU A 29 0.42 7.86 -22.07
CA LEU A 29 -0.88 8.49 -21.84
C LEU A 29 -0.72 9.92 -21.30
N PHE A 30 0.17 10.11 -20.33
CA PHE A 30 0.50 11.44 -19.83
C PHE A 30 1.11 12.35 -20.90
N GLY A 31 1.99 11.80 -21.74
CA GLY A 31 2.67 12.55 -22.81
C GLY A 31 1.69 13.15 -23.82
N ILE A 32 0.69 12.38 -24.26
CA ILE A 32 -0.29 12.81 -25.28
C ILE A 32 -1.14 13.99 -24.78
N GLN A 33 -1.38 14.07 -23.48
CA GLN A 33 -2.15 15.13 -22.84
C GLN A 33 -1.48 16.52 -22.90
N VAL A 34 -0.22 16.61 -23.34
CA VAL A 34 0.47 17.89 -23.59
C VAL A 34 -0.28 18.81 -24.57
N THR A 35 -1.11 18.19 -25.42
CA THR A 35 -1.92 18.88 -26.42
C THR A 35 -2.97 19.82 -25.85
N VAL A 36 -3.45 19.61 -24.61
CA VAL A 36 -4.39 20.54 -23.96
C VAL A 36 -3.82 21.97 -23.89
N GLY A 37 -2.52 22.09 -23.64
CA GLY A 37 -1.83 23.38 -23.62
C GLY A 37 -1.27 23.79 -24.99
N LEU A 38 -0.57 22.87 -25.66
CA LEU A 38 0.15 23.19 -26.91
C LEU A 38 -0.75 23.40 -28.12
N SER A 39 -1.99 22.92 -28.10
CA SER A 39 -2.92 23.10 -29.23
C SER A 39 -3.56 24.47 -29.29
N ILE A 40 -3.64 25.21 -28.17
CA ILE A 40 -4.31 26.52 -28.08
C ILE A 40 -3.85 27.49 -29.19
N PRO A 41 -2.55 27.68 -29.45
CA PRO A 41 -2.09 28.58 -30.51
C PRO A 41 -2.53 28.17 -31.92
N PHE A 42 -2.76 26.88 -32.16
CA PHE A 42 -3.23 26.37 -33.46
C PHE A 42 -4.77 26.40 -33.56
N LEU A 43 -5.47 26.11 -32.46
CA LEU A 43 -6.92 26.17 -32.37
C LEU A 43 -7.46 27.58 -32.60
N PHE A 44 -6.77 28.60 -32.08
CA PHE A 44 -7.14 30.02 -32.18
C PHE A 44 -6.10 30.82 -32.98
N TYR A 45 -5.55 30.22 -34.04
CA TYR A 45 -4.59 30.89 -34.91
C TYR A 45 -5.26 32.01 -35.74
N HIS A 46 -4.63 33.18 -35.78
CA HIS A 46 -5.04 34.34 -36.59
C HIS A 46 -4.03 34.56 -37.73
N PRO A 47 -4.48 34.70 -38.99
CA PRO A 47 -3.60 34.96 -40.12
C PRO A 47 -3.04 36.39 -40.07
N GLN A 48 -1.77 36.55 -40.41
CA GLN A 48 -1.08 37.86 -40.35
C GLN A 48 -1.57 38.85 -41.40
N SER A 49 -2.09 38.36 -42.54
CA SER A 49 -2.59 39.18 -43.64
C SER A 49 -3.89 38.59 -44.21
N LEU A 50 -4.92 39.43 -44.31
CA LEU A 50 -6.21 39.10 -44.92
C LEU A 50 -6.32 39.80 -46.29
N MET A 51 -7.20 39.34 -47.18
CA MET A 51 -7.52 40.07 -48.41
C MET A 51 -8.83 40.83 -48.19
N CYS A 52 -8.79 42.15 -48.11
CA CYS A 52 -9.97 43.01 -48.02
C CYS A 52 -10.34 43.58 -49.38
N LYS A 53 -11.63 43.79 -49.61
CA LYS A 53 -12.15 44.48 -50.78
C LYS A 53 -12.17 45.98 -50.53
N ILE A 54 -11.11 46.65 -50.97
CA ILE A 54 -10.95 48.10 -50.90
C ILE A 54 -11.17 48.62 -52.33
N GLU A 55 -12.12 49.55 -52.51
CA GLU A 55 -12.44 50.14 -53.83
C GLU A 55 -12.71 49.10 -54.94
N ASN A 56 -13.45 48.03 -54.62
CA ASN A 56 -13.74 46.89 -55.52
C ASN A 56 -12.52 46.04 -55.96
N GLN A 57 -11.34 46.25 -55.40
CA GLN A 57 -10.16 45.40 -55.62
C GLN A 57 -9.76 44.68 -54.32
N TRP A 58 -9.31 43.43 -54.47
CA TRP A 58 -8.81 42.65 -53.34
C TRP A 58 -7.37 43.05 -53.04
N GLN A 59 -7.14 43.67 -51.88
CA GLN A 59 -5.83 44.10 -51.40
C GLN A 59 -5.55 43.51 -50.02
N SER A 60 -4.26 43.35 -49.68
CA SER A 60 -3.86 42.86 -48.37
C SER A 60 -4.20 43.89 -47.28
N CYS A 61 -4.86 43.45 -46.22
CA CYS A 61 -5.27 44.25 -45.09
C CYS A 61 -4.96 43.55 -43.77
N THR A 62 -4.79 44.33 -42.72
CA THR A 62 -4.64 43.83 -41.34
C THR A 62 -6.00 43.61 -40.67
N GLU A 63 -6.06 42.72 -39.67
CA GLU A 63 -7.29 42.48 -38.86
C GLU A 63 -7.87 43.79 -38.30
N GLN A 64 -7.01 44.70 -37.84
CA GLN A 64 -7.43 45.99 -37.29
C GLN A 64 -8.11 46.89 -38.35
N GLN A 65 -7.51 47.00 -39.55
CA GLN A 65 -8.08 47.77 -40.65
C GLN A 65 -9.40 47.18 -41.14
N MET A 66 -9.49 45.85 -41.19
CA MET A 66 -10.72 45.14 -41.55
C MET A 66 -11.84 45.41 -40.54
N CYS A 67 -11.58 45.25 -39.23
CA CYS A 67 -12.58 45.42 -38.19
C CYS A 67 -13.03 46.88 -38.00
N GLN A 68 -12.13 47.86 -38.16
CA GLN A 68 -12.47 49.28 -38.03
C GLN A 68 -13.33 49.77 -39.21
N ASN A 69 -12.99 49.37 -40.43
CA ASN A 69 -13.64 49.86 -41.65
C ASN A 69 -14.76 48.94 -42.15
N LYS A 70 -15.00 47.79 -41.49
CA LYS A 70 -16.00 46.77 -41.86
C LYS A 70 -15.91 46.33 -43.33
N TYR A 71 -14.68 46.15 -43.83
CA TYR A 71 -14.47 45.69 -45.21
C TYR A 71 -14.91 44.24 -45.40
N GLU A 72 -15.46 43.91 -46.58
CA GLU A 72 -15.58 42.51 -47.01
C GLU A 72 -14.17 41.92 -47.12
N TYR A 73 -13.95 40.74 -46.55
CA TYR A 73 -12.64 40.10 -46.56
C TYR A 73 -12.72 38.61 -46.91
N LYS A 74 -11.60 38.06 -47.37
CA LYS A 74 -11.38 36.63 -47.59
C LYS A 74 -10.01 36.23 -47.06
N TYR A 75 -9.89 34.97 -46.65
CA TYR A 75 -8.60 34.40 -46.27
C TYR A 75 -7.71 34.20 -47.51
N ASN A 76 -6.40 34.27 -47.32
CA ASN A 76 -5.45 34.01 -48.40
C ASN A 76 -5.50 32.52 -48.77
N GLU A 77 -5.51 32.21 -50.07
CA GLU A 77 -5.61 30.81 -50.56
C GLU A 77 -4.38 29.97 -50.18
N ASN A 78 -3.26 30.63 -49.84
CA ASN A 78 -2.01 29.99 -49.41
C ASN A 78 -1.91 29.76 -47.89
N GLU A 79 -2.96 30.02 -47.11
CA GLU A 79 -2.92 29.76 -45.66
C GLU A 79 -2.94 28.26 -45.36
N HIS A 80 -1.89 27.81 -44.68
CA HIS A 80 -1.68 26.40 -44.36
C HIS A 80 -2.58 25.91 -43.20
N TYR A 81 -2.93 26.79 -42.27
CA TYR A 81 -3.66 26.45 -41.05
C TYR A 81 -5.14 26.83 -41.14
N LYS A 82 -6.01 25.95 -40.68
CA LYS A 82 -7.44 26.19 -40.49
C LYS A 82 -7.75 26.13 -39.00
N SER A 83 -8.18 27.24 -38.42
CA SER A 83 -8.45 27.39 -36.99
C SER A 83 -9.94 27.55 -36.69
N ILE A 84 -10.32 27.44 -35.41
CA ILE A 84 -11.68 27.70 -34.92
C ILE A 84 -12.07 29.15 -35.23
N SER A 85 -11.16 30.09 -34.99
CA SER A 85 -11.40 31.53 -35.26
C SER A 85 -11.68 31.79 -36.74
N MET A 86 -11.06 31.03 -37.65
CA MET A 86 -11.33 31.13 -39.08
C MET A 86 -12.68 30.52 -39.48
N GLU A 87 -13.00 29.33 -38.95
CA GLU A 87 -14.22 28.58 -39.29
C GLU A 87 -15.51 29.25 -38.77
N PHE A 88 -15.47 29.81 -37.56
CA PHE A 88 -16.61 30.51 -36.95
C PHE A 88 -16.56 32.02 -37.14
N ASN A 89 -15.56 32.53 -37.84
CA ASN A 89 -15.35 33.94 -38.10
C ASN A 89 -15.36 34.79 -36.81
N LEU A 90 -14.37 34.57 -35.94
CA LEU A 90 -14.30 35.16 -34.60
C LEU A 90 -13.42 36.43 -34.50
N LEU A 91 -13.25 37.16 -35.61
CA LEU A 91 -12.21 38.18 -35.74
C LEU A 91 -12.55 39.55 -35.10
N CYS A 92 -13.81 40.00 -35.13
CA CYS A 92 -14.16 41.39 -34.78
C CYS A 92 -15.17 41.53 -33.64
N GLY A 93 -14.98 42.55 -32.79
CA GLY A 93 -15.98 43.06 -31.83
C GLY A 93 -16.57 41.99 -30.91
N GLN A 94 -17.89 41.78 -30.99
CA GLN A 94 -18.63 40.80 -30.17
C GLN A 94 -18.19 39.36 -30.41
N GLN A 95 -17.63 39.02 -31.58
CA GLN A 95 -17.18 37.66 -31.89
C GLN A 95 -15.83 37.35 -31.23
N LYS A 96 -14.97 38.36 -31.07
CA LYS A 96 -13.73 38.26 -30.29
C LYS A 96 -13.99 38.04 -28.79
N LEU A 97 -15.11 38.58 -28.29
CA LEU A 97 -15.61 38.28 -26.95
C LEU A 97 -16.02 36.80 -26.82
N GLN A 98 -16.62 36.21 -27.86
CA GLN A 98 -16.98 34.78 -27.87
C GLN A 98 -15.74 33.89 -27.82
N GLU A 99 -14.68 34.22 -28.56
CA GLU A 99 -13.40 33.50 -28.48
C GLU A 99 -12.78 33.56 -27.09
N SER A 100 -12.74 34.77 -26.50
CA SER A 100 -12.23 34.97 -25.14
C SER A 100 -13.08 34.21 -24.10
N ALA A 101 -14.40 34.15 -24.32
CA ALA A 101 -15.31 33.36 -23.49
C ALA A 101 -15.03 31.86 -23.62
N MET A 102 -14.79 31.34 -24.83
CA MET A 102 -14.43 29.93 -25.07
C MET A 102 -13.18 29.52 -24.27
N LEU A 103 -12.12 30.34 -24.34
CA LEU A 103 -10.89 30.12 -23.60
C LEU A 103 -11.09 30.24 -22.08
N SER A 104 -11.92 31.17 -21.64
CA SER A 104 -12.22 31.33 -20.21
C SER A 104 -13.00 30.14 -19.66
N PHE A 105 -14.01 29.67 -20.39
CA PHE A 105 -14.79 28.48 -20.03
C PHE A 105 -13.92 27.22 -20.01
N SER A 106 -13.00 27.04 -20.97
CA SER A 106 -12.09 25.89 -20.94
C SER A 106 -11.22 25.86 -19.69
N LEU A 107 -10.68 27.02 -19.26
CA LEU A 107 -9.91 27.15 -18.02
C LEU A 107 -10.75 26.90 -16.75
N ILE A 108 -12.00 27.37 -16.73
CA ILE A 108 -12.95 27.04 -15.64
C ILE A 108 -13.13 25.52 -15.55
N GLY A 109 -13.19 24.82 -16.69
CA GLY A 109 -13.20 23.36 -16.75
C GLY A 109 -12.02 22.74 -15.99
N GLN A 110 -10.79 23.23 -16.18
CA GLN A 110 -9.62 22.74 -15.44
C GLN A 110 -9.73 22.96 -13.93
N VAL A 111 -10.21 24.14 -13.50
CA VAL A 111 -10.43 24.46 -12.08
C VAL A 111 -11.44 23.51 -11.47
N VAL A 112 -12.55 23.25 -12.16
CA VAL A 112 -13.57 22.28 -11.73
C VAL A 112 -12.97 20.87 -11.65
N GLY A 113 -12.17 20.44 -12.62
CA GLY A 113 -11.50 19.13 -12.59
C GLY A 113 -10.57 18.95 -11.39
N TYR A 114 -9.74 19.95 -11.08
CA TYR A 114 -8.90 19.92 -9.87
C TYR A 114 -9.70 19.99 -8.57
N LEU A 115 -10.79 20.76 -8.55
CA LEU A 115 -11.70 20.81 -7.42
C LEU A 115 -12.36 19.44 -7.18
N LEU A 116 -12.81 18.75 -8.23
CA LEU A 116 -13.34 17.39 -8.14
C LEU A 116 -12.29 16.41 -7.59
N ASN A 117 -11.03 16.52 -8.00
CA ASN A 117 -9.94 15.73 -7.42
C ASN A 117 -9.74 16.00 -5.92
N MET A 118 -9.89 17.26 -5.51
CA MET A 118 -9.82 17.64 -4.10
C MET A 118 -11.05 17.17 -3.32
N LEU A 119 -12.23 17.12 -3.96
CA LEU A 119 -13.51 16.78 -3.33
C LEU A 119 -13.81 15.27 -3.28
N PHE A 120 -13.21 14.48 -4.17
CA PHE A 120 -13.50 13.06 -4.31
C PHE A 120 -12.22 12.23 -4.24
N GLU A 121 -11.91 11.73 -3.05
CA GLU A 121 -10.82 10.77 -2.86
C GLU A 121 -11.28 9.38 -3.29
N ILE A 122 -10.75 8.90 -4.42
CA ILE A 122 -11.15 7.62 -5.00
C ILE A 122 -10.45 6.48 -4.26
N PRO A 123 -11.17 5.42 -3.85
CA PRO A 123 -10.56 4.25 -3.23
C PRO A 123 -9.60 3.53 -4.19
N LYS A 124 -8.46 3.03 -3.68
CA LYS A 124 -7.39 2.35 -4.45
C LYS A 124 -7.84 1.39 -5.58
N PRO A 125 -8.71 0.39 -5.38
CA PRO A 125 -9.10 -0.58 -6.41
C PRO A 125 -10.04 -0.01 -7.47
N HIS A 126 -10.64 1.16 -7.21
CA HIS A 126 -11.47 1.84 -8.19
C HIS A 126 -10.65 2.82 -9.04
N LYS A 127 -9.46 3.24 -8.59
CA LYS A 127 -8.64 4.23 -9.31
C LYS A 127 -8.28 3.80 -10.72
N ALA A 128 -7.91 2.53 -10.92
CA ALA A 128 -7.52 2.04 -12.25
C ALA A 128 -8.68 2.06 -13.24
N LYS A 129 -9.84 1.53 -12.84
CA LYS A 129 -11.07 1.56 -13.65
C LYS A 129 -11.47 2.99 -13.96
N MET A 130 -11.38 3.87 -12.96
CA MET A 130 -11.79 5.25 -13.10
C MET A 130 -10.90 6.03 -14.07
N LEU A 131 -9.57 5.84 -14.01
CA LEU A 131 -8.62 6.38 -15.00
C LEU A 131 -8.94 5.90 -16.43
N PHE A 132 -9.27 4.62 -16.60
CA PHE A 132 -9.65 4.08 -17.91
C PHE A 132 -10.97 4.67 -18.42
N PHE A 133 -11.99 4.77 -17.57
CA PHE A 133 -13.26 5.40 -17.93
C PHE A 133 -13.10 6.88 -18.31
N THR A 134 -12.24 7.63 -17.61
CA THR A 134 -11.98 9.03 -17.97
C THR A 134 -11.38 9.17 -19.37
N VAL A 135 -10.46 8.28 -19.76
CA VAL A 135 -9.87 8.25 -21.12
C VAL A 135 -10.93 7.90 -22.18
N ILE A 136 -11.83 6.97 -21.89
CA ILE A 136 -12.94 6.62 -22.80
C ILE A 136 -13.87 7.82 -23.00
N ILE A 137 -14.26 8.49 -21.91
CA ILE A 137 -15.15 9.66 -21.98
C ILE A 137 -14.46 10.75 -22.80
N GLU A 138 -13.17 11.00 -22.55
CA GLU A 138 -12.38 11.99 -23.29
C GLU A 138 -12.31 11.67 -24.79
N PHE A 139 -12.11 10.41 -25.16
CA PHE A 139 -12.15 9.96 -26.56
C PHE A 139 -13.47 10.30 -27.24
N PHE A 140 -14.61 9.98 -26.61
CA PHE A 140 -15.92 10.30 -27.17
C PHE A 140 -16.16 11.81 -27.22
N TRP A 141 -15.70 12.54 -26.21
CA TRP A 141 -15.81 14.00 -26.14
C TRP A 141 -15.09 14.66 -27.32
N LEU A 142 -13.85 14.27 -27.58
CA LEU A 142 -13.05 14.81 -28.68
C LEU A 142 -13.52 14.34 -30.06
N CYS A 143 -13.92 13.07 -30.21
CA CYS A 143 -14.48 12.56 -31.46
C CYS A 143 -15.76 13.27 -31.90
N SER A 144 -16.54 13.81 -30.95
CA SER A 144 -17.75 14.58 -31.24
C SER A 144 -17.49 15.76 -32.18
N VAL A 145 -16.25 16.27 -32.21
CA VAL A 145 -15.83 17.41 -33.04
C VAL A 145 -15.93 17.15 -34.54
N LYS A 146 -15.77 15.90 -34.97
CA LYS A 146 -15.89 15.52 -36.38
C LYS A 146 -17.29 15.04 -36.77
N VAL A 147 -18.06 14.55 -35.81
CA VAL A 147 -19.34 13.85 -36.07
C VAL A 147 -20.53 14.81 -36.05
N VAL A 148 -20.50 15.82 -35.18
CA VAL A 148 -21.63 16.76 -34.99
C VAL A 148 -21.35 18.07 -35.72
N VAL A 149 -22.38 18.65 -36.35
CA VAL A 149 -22.34 20.04 -36.82
C VAL A 149 -22.27 20.94 -35.58
N LEU A 150 -21.05 21.30 -35.20
CA LEU A 150 -20.77 22.11 -34.02
C LEU A 150 -21.16 23.57 -34.28
N ASN A 151 -22.08 24.09 -33.47
CA ASN A 151 -22.17 25.54 -33.25
C ASN A 151 -21.11 25.95 -32.21
N ALA A 152 -20.72 27.24 -32.21
CA ALA A 152 -19.72 27.78 -31.28
C ALA A 152 -20.06 27.46 -29.80
N PHE A 153 -21.33 27.49 -29.42
CA PHE A 153 -21.78 27.09 -28.08
C PHE A 153 -21.44 25.63 -27.74
N PHE A 154 -21.72 24.69 -28.63
CA PHE A 154 -21.45 23.27 -28.41
C PHE A 154 -19.94 23.01 -28.36
N LEU A 155 -19.16 23.70 -29.19
CA LEU A 155 -17.70 23.65 -29.15
C LEU A 155 -17.12 24.16 -27.82
N THR A 156 -17.73 25.18 -27.23
CA THR A 156 -17.36 25.67 -25.89
C THR A 156 -17.55 24.59 -24.82
N ILE A 157 -18.65 23.83 -24.88
CA ILE A 157 -18.91 22.71 -23.97
C ILE A 157 -17.91 21.56 -24.19
N VAL A 158 -17.55 21.29 -25.45
CA VAL A 158 -16.54 20.28 -25.78
C VAL A 158 -15.19 20.67 -25.17
N LEU A 159 -14.74 21.91 -25.37
CA LEU A 159 -13.49 22.42 -24.80
C LEU A 159 -13.50 22.44 -23.27
N PHE A 160 -14.63 22.82 -22.65
CA PHE A 160 -14.83 22.75 -21.20
C PHE A 160 -14.66 21.32 -20.68
N GLY A 161 -15.37 20.35 -21.27
CA GLY A 161 -15.33 18.97 -20.83
C GLY A 161 -13.97 18.31 -21.05
N TRP A 162 -13.30 18.60 -22.16
CA TRP A 162 -11.93 18.12 -22.41
C TRP A 162 -10.95 18.60 -21.34
N ASN A 163 -10.99 19.90 -21.02
CA ASN A 163 -10.11 20.51 -20.02
C ASN A 163 -10.42 20.03 -18.59
N LEU A 164 -11.69 19.80 -18.27
CA LEU A 164 -12.13 19.20 -17.02
C LEU A 164 -11.60 17.77 -16.88
N LEU A 165 -11.79 16.93 -17.90
CA LEU A 165 -11.35 15.54 -17.90
C LEU A 165 -9.82 15.44 -17.81
N PHE A 166 -9.08 16.31 -18.51
CA PHE A 166 -7.63 16.40 -18.39
C PHE A 166 -7.18 16.71 -16.96
N ALA A 167 -7.69 17.79 -16.36
CA ALA A 167 -7.30 18.21 -15.01
C ALA A 167 -7.66 17.15 -13.97
N PHE A 168 -8.83 16.53 -14.16
CA PHE A 168 -9.28 15.42 -13.33
C PHE A 168 -8.35 14.20 -13.47
N TYR A 169 -8.07 13.75 -14.69
CA TYR A 169 -7.17 12.62 -14.99
C TYR A 169 -5.76 12.83 -14.42
N PHE A 170 -5.20 14.03 -14.59
CA PHE A 170 -3.85 14.38 -14.14
C PHE A 170 -3.67 14.21 -12.63
N GLY A 171 -4.64 14.66 -11.83
CA GLY A 171 -4.60 14.49 -10.37
C GLY A 171 -4.75 13.03 -9.93
N GLN A 172 -5.65 12.27 -10.56
CA GLN A 172 -5.84 10.84 -10.24
C GLN A 172 -4.65 9.99 -10.66
N GLN A 173 -3.99 10.31 -11.77
CA GLN A 173 -2.82 9.59 -12.26
C GLN A 173 -1.65 9.70 -11.28
N TYR A 174 -1.39 10.90 -10.74
CA TYR A 174 -0.37 11.09 -9.72
C TYR A 174 -0.69 10.28 -8.46
N ALA A 175 -1.94 10.34 -8.00
CA ALA A 175 -2.39 9.58 -6.83
C ALA A 175 -2.30 8.06 -7.06
N TYR A 176 -2.61 7.58 -8.27
CA TYR A 176 -2.47 6.17 -8.65
C TYR A 176 -1.01 5.71 -8.60
N ILE A 177 -0.09 6.54 -9.12
CA ILE A 177 1.33 6.19 -9.12
C ILE A 177 1.82 5.96 -7.70
N CYS A 178 1.58 6.93 -6.82
CA CYS A 178 2.00 6.86 -5.42
C CYS A 178 1.41 5.65 -4.66
N ASP A 179 0.18 5.23 -5.00
CA ASP A 179 -0.54 4.19 -4.26
C ASP A 179 -0.25 2.76 -4.72
N VAL A 180 0.07 2.56 -6.00
CA VAL A 180 0.11 1.25 -6.65
C VAL A 180 1.52 0.79 -6.98
N TYR A 181 2.40 1.70 -7.42
CA TYR A 181 3.75 1.31 -7.80
C TYR A 181 4.71 1.25 -6.62
N SER A 182 5.77 0.45 -6.77
CA SER A 182 6.82 0.29 -5.76
C SER A 182 7.56 1.61 -5.50
N ALA A 183 8.22 1.71 -4.35
CA ALA A 183 9.02 2.88 -3.98
C ALA A 183 10.07 3.24 -5.05
N THR A 184 10.63 2.25 -5.75
CA THR A 184 11.59 2.47 -6.84
C THR A 184 10.97 3.20 -8.02
N ILE A 185 9.78 2.79 -8.47
CA ILE A 185 9.08 3.43 -9.58
C ILE A 185 8.57 4.81 -9.14
N ASN A 186 8.05 4.96 -7.93
CA ASN A 186 7.59 6.25 -7.40
C ASN A 186 8.67 7.32 -7.37
N ASN A 187 9.92 6.93 -7.09
CA ASN A 187 11.07 7.83 -7.10
C ASN A 187 11.47 8.27 -8.52
N VAL A 188 11.29 7.40 -9.52
CA VAL A 188 11.62 7.67 -10.93
C VAL A 188 10.48 8.40 -11.64
N ALA A 189 9.24 8.19 -11.21
CA ALA A 189 8.06 8.61 -11.95
C ALA A 189 7.97 10.12 -12.23
N PRO A 190 8.24 11.03 -11.28
CA PRO A 190 8.19 12.47 -11.56
C PRO A 190 9.15 12.90 -12.66
N VAL A 191 10.35 12.30 -12.72
CA VAL A 191 11.36 12.60 -13.74
C VAL A 191 10.95 12.03 -15.09
N ALA A 192 10.46 10.79 -15.11
CA ALA A 192 9.99 10.15 -16.34
C ALA A 192 8.80 10.91 -16.96
N LEU A 193 7.83 11.32 -16.15
CA LEU A 193 6.68 12.12 -16.59
C LEU A 193 7.11 13.51 -17.06
N GLY A 194 8.04 14.15 -16.35
CA GLY A 194 8.61 15.45 -16.75
C GLY A 194 9.36 15.41 -18.09
N PHE A 195 9.94 14.27 -18.45
CA PHE A 195 10.62 14.08 -19.73
C PHE A 195 9.68 13.70 -20.88
N ILE A 196 8.70 12.82 -20.62
CA ILE A 196 7.81 12.29 -21.66
C ILE A 196 6.90 13.38 -22.24
N GLN A 197 6.42 14.30 -21.40
CA GLN A 197 5.48 15.35 -21.81
C GLN A 197 6.05 16.30 -22.88
N PRO A 198 7.21 16.95 -22.68
CA PRO A 198 7.76 17.84 -23.70
C PRO A 198 8.21 17.09 -24.97
N PHE A 199 8.59 15.80 -24.85
CA PHE A 199 8.93 14.95 -26.00
C PHE A 199 7.74 14.73 -26.93
N PHE A 200 6.57 14.38 -26.37
CA PHE A 200 5.33 14.31 -27.15
C PHE A 200 4.91 15.68 -27.71
N GLY A 201 5.28 16.78 -27.05
CA GLY A 201 5.08 18.13 -27.56
C GLY A 201 5.82 18.41 -28.88
N LEU A 202 7.04 17.91 -29.04
CA LEU A 202 7.77 18.00 -30.32
C LEU A 202 7.08 17.18 -31.42
N PHE A 203 6.59 15.98 -31.09
CA PHE A 203 5.85 15.15 -32.03
C PHE A 203 4.53 15.81 -32.45
N TYR A 204 3.86 16.51 -31.53
CA TYR A 204 2.66 17.30 -31.81
C TYR A 204 2.96 18.45 -32.76
N LEU A 205 4.02 19.23 -32.52
CA LEU A 205 4.40 20.34 -33.41
C LEU A 205 4.79 19.85 -34.81
N TRP A 206 5.47 18.71 -34.91
CA TRP A 206 5.75 18.08 -36.19
C TRP A 206 4.46 17.69 -36.93
N TYR A 207 3.50 17.05 -36.23
CA TYR A 207 2.20 16.69 -36.80
C TYR A 207 1.38 17.92 -37.22
N ALA A 208 1.34 18.96 -36.37
CA ALA A 208 0.63 20.21 -36.64
C ALA A 208 1.20 20.94 -37.87
N ASN A 209 2.52 20.87 -38.08
CA ASN A 209 3.15 21.41 -39.27
C ASN A 209 2.83 20.60 -40.55
N SER A 210 2.56 19.29 -40.44
CA SER A 210 2.17 18.46 -41.59
C SER A 210 0.67 18.50 -41.92
N ASN A 211 -0.18 18.74 -40.92
CA ASN A 211 -1.62 18.86 -41.11
C ASN A 211 -2.13 20.13 -40.44
N GLY A 212 -2.58 21.11 -41.22
CA GLY A 212 -3.06 22.38 -40.68
C GLY A 212 -4.49 22.40 -40.14
N ASN A 213 -5.22 21.28 -40.19
CA ASN A 213 -6.62 21.22 -39.75
C ASN A 213 -6.76 20.95 -38.24
N TRP A 214 -7.33 21.90 -37.51
CA TRP A 214 -7.53 21.82 -36.06
C TRP A 214 -8.35 20.60 -35.61
N LYS A 215 -9.35 20.16 -36.39
CA LYS A 215 -10.17 18.97 -36.03
C LYS A 215 -9.36 17.68 -36.06
N ASP A 216 -8.36 17.60 -36.94
CA ASP A 216 -7.47 16.44 -37.02
C ASP A 216 -6.48 16.41 -35.87
N HIS A 217 -6.07 17.57 -35.34
CA HIS A 217 -5.25 17.64 -34.14
C HIS A 217 -5.97 17.05 -32.93
N LEU A 218 -7.25 17.39 -32.76
CA LEU A 218 -8.06 16.93 -31.63
C LEU A 218 -8.56 15.47 -31.75
N VAL A 219 -8.63 14.91 -32.95
CA VAL A 219 -9.13 13.53 -33.11
C VAL A 219 -7.99 12.56 -33.42
N ASN A 220 -7.19 12.85 -34.45
CA ASN A 220 -6.23 11.89 -34.96
C ASN A 220 -4.96 11.81 -34.09
N PHE A 221 -4.52 12.95 -33.54
CA PHE A 221 -3.30 12.99 -32.72
C PHE A 221 -3.57 12.76 -31.23
N THR A 222 -4.72 13.20 -30.73
CA THR A 222 -5.03 13.14 -29.29
C THR A 222 -6.01 12.03 -28.96
N ALA A 223 -7.26 12.11 -29.42
CA ALA A 223 -8.31 11.15 -29.05
C ALA A 223 -7.94 9.69 -29.40
N ILE A 224 -7.58 9.41 -30.65
CA ILE A 224 -7.30 8.03 -31.10
C ILE A 224 -6.10 7.42 -30.33
N PRO A 225 -4.93 8.08 -30.23
CA PRO A 225 -3.83 7.56 -29.43
C PRO A 225 -4.16 7.40 -27.94
N LEU A 226 -4.91 8.33 -27.33
CA LEU A 226 -5.35 8.21 -25.94
C LEU A 226 -6.15 6.92 -25.71
N LEU A 227 -7.09 6.58 -26.61
CA LEU A 227 -7.86 5.35 -26.51
C LEU A 227 -6.98 4.11 -26.69
N ILE A 228 -6.08 4.09 -27.69
CA ILE A 228 -5.20 2.95 -27.97
C ILE A 228 -4.31 2.66 -26.76
N PHE A 229 -3.61 3.67 -26.25
CA PHE A 229 -2.75 3.51 -25.07
C PHE A 229 -3.57 3.23 -23.80
N GLY A 230 -4.80 3.75 -23.70
CA GLY A 230 -5.72 3.48 -22.60
C GLY A 230 -6.11 2.00 -22.54
N ILE A 231 -6.46 1.41 -23.68
CA ILE A 231 -6.78 -0.02 -23.81
C ILE A 231 -5.53 -0.85 -23.53
N MET A 232 -4.37 -0.47 -24.08
CA MET A 232 -3.11 -1.17 -23.84
C MET A 232 -2.74 -1.17 -22.36
N TRP A 233 -2.89 -0.02 -21.69
CA TRP A 233 -2.65 0.14 -20.27
C TRP A 233 -3.58 -0.75 -19.42
N PHE A 234 -4.89 -0.72 -19.73
CA PHE A 234 -5.88 -1.52 -19.03
C PHE A 234 -5.72 -3.03 -19.29
N TYR A 235 -5.21 -3.44 -20.45
CA TYR A 235 -4.91 -4.85 -20.72
C TYR A 235 -3.68 -5.34 -19.95
N THR A 236 -2.69 -4.48 -19.73
CA THR A 236 -1.52 -4.79 -18.88
C THR A 236 -1.83 -4.75 -17.38
N TYR A 237 -3.04 -4.33 -16.99
CA TYR A 237 -3.48 -4.25 -15.60
C TYR A 237 -3.89 -5.63 -15.05
N ASP A 238 -3.22 -6.09 -13.99
CA ASP A 238 -3.57 -7.36 -13.34
C ASP A 238 -4.70 -7.19 -12.32
N TYR A 239 -5.91 -7.60 -12.72
CA TYR A 239 -7.14 -7.56 -11.93
C TYR A 239 -7.11 -8.47 -10.67
N ARG A 240 -6.16 -9.39 -10.54
CA ARG A 240 -6.10 -10.32 -9.40
C ARG A 240 -5.76 -9.64 -8.07
N ASN A 241 -5.07 -8.50 -8.10
CA ASN A 241 -4.82 -7.68 -6.91
C ASN A 241 -6.07 -6.91 -6.45
N ASP A 242 -6.95 -6.50 -7.37
CA ASP A 242 -8.20 -5.79 -7.05
C ASP A 242 -9.24 -6.70 -6.40
N GLN A 243 -9.34 -7.97 -6.78
CA GLN A 243 -10.26 -8.91 -6.13
C GLN A 243 -9.94 -9.07 -4.63
N ASN A 244 -8.64 -9.00 -4.29
CA ASN A 244 -8.18 -9.04 -2.91
C ASN A 244 -8.40 -7.73 -2.16
N GLU A 245 -8.34 -6.57 -2.84
CA GLU A 245 -8.62 -5.25 -2.24
C GLU A 245 -10.10 -4.86 -2.22
N VAL A 246 -10.94 -5.29 -3.17
CA VAL A 246 -12.39 -5.04 -3.19
C VAL A 246 -13.06 -5.76 -2.03
N VAL A 247 -12.63 -6.98 -1.70
CA VAL A 247 -13.07 -7.69 -0.48
C VAL A 247 -12.61 -6.99 0.80
N LYS A 248 -11.43 -6.35 0.77
CA LYS A 248 -10.90 -5.51 1.86
C LYS A 248 -11.63 -4.16 1.96
N GLN A 249 -12.12 -3.64 0.84
CA GLN A 249 -12.76 -2.34 0.75
C GLN A 249 -14.27 -2.38 0.94
N GLU A 250 -14.99 -3.42 0.55
CA GLU A 250 -16.40 -3.60 0.92
C GLU A 250 -16.53 -3.67 2.46
N LYS A 251 -15.56 -4.31 3.13
CA LYS A 251 -15.38 -4.26 4.59
C LYS A 251 -15.07 -2.86 5.16
N SER A 252 -14.46 -1.98 4.37
CA SER A 252 -14.15 -0.57 4.72
C SER A 252 -15.15 0.47 4.21
N ARG A 253 -16.08 0.07 3.33
CA ARG A 253 -17.13 0.93 2.77
C ARG A 253 -18.40 0.79 3.60
N LEU A 254 -18.69 -0.42 4.08
CA LEU A 254 -19.64 -0.66 5.18
C LEU A 254 -19.16 -0.07 6.53
N ALA A 255 -17.89 0.32 6.62
CA ALA A 255 -17.28 1.13 7.70
C ALA A 255 -17.48 2.63 7.57
N ARG A 256 -17.60 3.11 6.33
CA ARG A 256 -17.48 4.53 5.94
C ARG A 256 -18.77 5.05 5.32
N ILE A 257 -19.90 4.44 5.66
CA ILE A 257 -21.21 5.06 5.50
C ILE A 257 -21.62 5.56 6.89
N ASP A 258 -20.78 6.41 7.49
CA ASP A 258 -21.16 7.21 8.67
C ASP A 258 -20.26 8.45 8.90
N THR A 259 -19.66 9.00 7.85
CA THR A 259 -19.09 10.35 7.88
C THR A 259 -19.64 11.16 6.72
N ASN A 260 -20.91 11.54 6.85
CA ASN A 260 -21.49 12.60 6.06
C ASN A 260 -20.90 13.94 6.51
N ASN A 261 -19.71 14.26 5.99
CA ASN A 261 -19.40 15.56 5.39
C ASN A 261 -17.90 15.60 5.03
N PHE A 262 -17.59 15.21 3.80
CA PHE A 262 -16.27 15.33 3.17
C PHE A 262 -15.65 16.73 3.34
N ILE A 263 -16.49 17.77 3.25
CA ILE A 263 -16.11 19.17 3.45
C ILE A 263 -15.52 19.38 4.86
N THR A 264 -16.08 18.73 5.89
CA THR A 264 -15.59 18.82 7.26
C THR A 264 -14.22 18.15 7.42
N GLU A 265 -13.96 17.04 6.71
CA GLU A 265 -12.65 16.39 6.69
C GLU A 265 -11.60 17.29 6.01
N LEU A 266 -11.96 17.96 4.91
CA LEU A 266 -11.10 18.94 4.26
C LEU A 266 -10.76 20.11 5.19
N PHE A 267 -11.77 20.66 5.88
CA PHE A 267 -11.55 21.71 6.88
C PHE A 267 -10.68 21.23 8.05
N HIS A 268 -10.82 19.98 8.48
CA HIS A 268 -9.97 19.40 9.51
C HIS A 268 -8.52 19.26 9.03
N LYS A 269 -8.28 18.77 7.80
CA LYS A 269 -6.94 18.70 7.19
C LYS A 269 -6.30 20.09 7.12
N TYR A 270 -7.08 21.11 6.76
CA TYR A 270 -6.61 22.50 6.70
C TYR A 270 -6.33 23.09 8.09
N ALA A 271 -7.20 22.84 9.06
CA ALA A 271 -7.00 23.25 10.44
C ALA A 271 -5.74 22.62 11.05
N GLU A 272 -5.50 21.34 10.79
CA GLU A 272 -4.30 20.62 11.25
C GLU A 272 -3.00 21.14 10.61
N LEU A 273 -3.05 21.52 9.33
CA LEU A 273 -1.94 22.19 8.66
C LEU A 273 -1.62 23.53 9.31
N ILE A 274 -2.63 24.33 9.67
CA ILE A 274 -2.46 25.63 10.32
C ILE A 274 -1.92 25.48 11.74
N THR A 275 -2.34 24.47 12.49
CA THR A 275 -1.90 24.28 13.89
C THR A 275 -0.43 23.84 14.00
N GLN A 276 0.15 23.28 12.93
CA GLN A 276 1.56 22.87 12.89
C GLN A 276 2.43 23.87 12.09
N PRO A 277 3.11 24.84 12.73
CA PRO A 277 3.77 25.94 12.02
C PRO A 277 4.92 25.48 11.10
N LYS A 278 5.62 24.39 11.44
CA LYS A 278 6.69 23.82 10.60
C LYS A 278 6.13 23.16 9.33
N LEU A 279 4.99 22.49 9.44
CA LEU A 279 4.32 21.83 8.31
C LEU A 279 3.65 22.86 7.39
N LEU A 280 3.05 23.91 7.98
CA LEU A 280 2.53 25.07 7.26
C LEU A 280 3.63 25.77 6.47
N ASN A 281 4.79 25.99 7.08
CA ASN A 281 5.95 26.58 6.41
C ASN A 281 6.40 25.75 5.20
N ASN A 282 6.54 24.43 5.34
CA ASN A 282 6.86 23.54 4.22
C ASN A 282 5.82 23.65 3.09
N THR A 283 4.52 23.72 3.44
CA THR A 283 3.39 23.86 2.51
C THR A 283 3.46 25.18 1.72
N ILE A 284 3.65 26.31 2.42
CA ILE A 284 3.75 27.63 1.80
C ILE A 284 4.97 27.68 0.87
N MET A 285 6.11 27.17 1.33
CA MET A 285 7.35 27.16 0.53
C MET A 285 7.20 26.33 -0.75
N TYR A 286 6.54 25.16 -0.66
CA TYR A 286 6.21 24.36 -1.83
C TYR A 286 5.34 25.15 -2.82
N LEU A 287 4.24 25.75 -2.34
CA LEU A 287 3.28 26.43 -3.20
C LEU A 287 3.90 27.63 -3.91
N VAL A 288 4.67 28.46 -3.19
CA VAL A 288 5.38 29.62 -3.78
C VAL A 288 6.35 29.16 -4.87
N THR A 289 7.14 28.12 -4.60
CA THR A 289 8.15 27.62 -5.54
C THR A 289 7.49 27.00 -6.79
N TRP A 290 6.42 26.22 -6.60
CA TRP A 290 5.63 25.64 -7.69
C TRP A 290 5.03 26.73 -8.58
N VAL A 291 4.25 27.64 -7.98
CA VAL A 291 3.54 28.71 -8.67
C VAL A 291 4.52 29.60 -9.43
N THR A 292 5.63 30.00 -8.81
CA THR A 292 6.64 30.85 -9.46
C THR A 292 7.18 30.21 -10.73
N SER A 293 7.53 28.91 -10.67
CA SER A 293 8.06 28.19 -11.82
C SER A 293 7.05 28.04 -12.96
N CYS A 294 5.77 27.81 -12.61
CA CYS A 294 4.70 27.68 -13.58
C CYS A 294 4.32 29.03 -14.20
N LEU A 295 4.29 30.12 -13.43
CA LEU A 295 4.00 31.47 -13.93
C LEU A 295 5.10 31.99 -14.87
N ALA A 296 6.37 31.73 -14.55
CA ALA A 296 7.46 32.06 -15.46
C ALA A 296 7.31 31.32 -16.80
N TYR A 297 6.90 30.05 -16.76
CA TYR A 297 6.62 29.25 -17.95
C TYR A 297 5.41 29.75 -18.74
N THR A 298 4.27 30.07 -18.09
CA THR A 298 3.08 30.55 -18.80
C THR A 298 3.32 31.92 -19.42
N SER A 299 4.04 32.79 -18.73
CA SER A 299 4.42 34.13 -19.23
C SER A 299 5.26 34.06 -20.50
N SER A 300 6.07 33.00 -20.68
CA SER A 300 6.83 32.82 -21.91
C SER A 300 5.98 32.76 -23.17
N PHE A 301 4.74 32.26 -23.08
CA PHE A 301 3.84 32.21 -24.23
C PHE A 301 3.28 33.58 -24.63
N LEU A 302 3.14 34.49 -23.67
CA LEU A 302 2.63 35.84 -23.92
C LEU A 302 3.68 36.75 -24.57
N VAL A 303 4.96 36.41 -24.42
CA VAL A 303 6.09 37.18 -24.97
C VAL A 303 6.44 36.74 -26.39
N PHE A 304 6.06 35.52 -26.83
CA PHE A 304 6.39 35.05 -28.20
C PHE A 304 5.89 35.99 -29.30
N ASN A 305 4.79 36.70 -29.06
CA ASN A 305 4.24 37.66 -30.02
C ASN A 305 5.02 38.99 -30.06
N ASP A 306 5.81 39.29 -29.05
CA ASP A 306 6.57 40.54 -28.95
C ASP A 306 8.02 40.41 -29.45
N ILE A 307 8.48 39.17 -29.72
CA ILE A 307 9.83 38.90 -30.20
C ILE A 307 9.97 39.47 -31.62
N ARG A 308 10.96 40.36 -31.82
CA ARG A 308 11.14 41.09 -33.09
C ARG A 308 11.75 40.22 -34.20
N HIS A 309 12.31 39.07 -33.83
CA HIS A 309 13.05 38.18 -34.70
C HIS A 309 12.47 36.75 -34.75
N GLY A 310 12.40 36.17 -35.94
CA GLY A 310 11.92 34.79 -36.17
C GLY A 310 10.41 34.70 -36.40
N SER A 311 9.96 33.63 -37.08
CA SER A 311 8.53 33.35 -37.20
C SER A 311 7.98 32.78 -35.89
N PHE A 312 6.69 33.02 -35.62
CA PHE A 312 6.01 32.51 -34.43
C PHE A 312 6.22 31.00 -34.23
N LEU A 313 6.09 30.22 -35.32
CA LEU A 313 6.29 28.78 -35.30
C LEU A 313 7.74 28.37 -35.02
N GLN A 314 8.73 29.09 -35.58
CA GLN A 314 10.14 28.83 -35.28
C GLN A 314 10.45 29.10 -33.80
N ASN A 315 9.95 30.20 -33.26
CA ASN A 315 10.15 30.56 -31.85
C ASN A 315 9.50 29.54 -30.92
N LEU A 316 8.31 29.04 -31.27
CA LEU A 316 7.61 27.98 -30.54
C LEU A 316 8.38 26.64 -30.58
N LEU A 317 8.90 26.23 -31.76
CA LEU A 317 9.70 25.02 -31.92
C LEU A 317 11.00 25.07 -31.12
N ILE A 318 11.72 26.19 -31.17
CA ILE A 318 12.96 26.40 -30.41
C ILE A 318 12.66 26.33 -28.91
N SER A 319 11.61 27.00 -28.46
CA SER A 319 11.14 26.93 -27.08
C SER A 319 10.84 25.48 -26.65
N GLN A 320 10.13 24.70 -27.47
CA GLN A 320 9.78 23.31 -27.15
C GLN A 320 11.00 22.39 -27.11
N PHE A 321 11.98 22.62 -27.99
CA PHE A 321 13.24 21.90 -27.98
C PHE A 321 13.99 22.13 -26.65
N PHE A 322 14.05 23.37 -26.17
CA PHE A 322 14.65 23.68 -24.88
C PHE A 322 13.85 23.16 -23.68
N ASP A 323 12.54 22.92 -23.84
CA ASP A 323 11.72 22.24 -22.83
C ASP A 323 12.16 20.77 -22.66
N VAL A 324 12.38 20.05 -23.78
CA VAL A 324 12.92 18.68 -23.79
C VAL A 324 14.34 18.64 -23.25
N PHE A 325 15.20 19.54 -23.71
CA PHE A 325 16.58 19.62 -23.24
C PHE A 325 16.65 19.95 -21.74
N GLY A 326 15.78 20.83 -21.26
CA GLY A 326 15.66 21.15 -19.84
C GLY A 326 15.23 19.95 -19.00
N ALA A 327 14.27 19.17 -19.48
CA ALA A 327 13.85 17.92 -18.82
C ALA A 327 14.96 16.86 -18.80
N PHE A 328 15.75 16.76 -19.89
CA PHE A 328 16.91 15.87 -19.95
C PHE A 328 18.01 16.27 -18.95
N LEU A 329 18.32 17.57 -18.86
CA LEU A 329 19.27 18.09 -17.87
C LEU A 329 18.77 17.89 -16.45
N ALA A 330 17.48 18.10 -16.20
CA ALA A 330 16.86 17.83 -14.91
C ALA A 330 17.08 16.37 -14.50
N TRP A 331 16.85 15.43 -15.42
CA TRP A 331 17.10 14.01 -15.19
C TRP A 331 18.57 13.74 -14.81
N ILE A 332 19.53 14.26 -15.58
CA ILE A 332 20.97 14.09 -15.28
C ILE A 332 21.34 14.69 -13.93
N PHE A 333 20.86 15.89 -13.60
CA PHE A 333 21.27 16.56 -12.37
C PHE A 333 20.69 15.90 -11.12
N VAL A 334 19.44 15.47 -11.16
CA VAL A 334 18.81 14.76 -10.03
C VAL A 334 19.42 13.36 -9.81
N LEU A 335 19.93 12.74 -10.88
CA LEU A 335 20.67 11.47 -10.80
C LEU A 335 22.02 11.60 -10.12
N ASN A 336 22.76 12.68 -10.39
CA ASN A 336 24.15 12.82 -9.97
C ASN A 336 24.33 13.68 -8.72
N PHE A 337 23.34 14.51 -8.36
CA PHE A 337 23.45 15.48 -7.28
C PHE A 337 22.21 15.47 -6.37
N PRO A 338 22.36 15.88 -5.09
CA PRO A 338 21.23 16.01 -4.18
C PRO A 338 20.15 16.95 -4.72
N THR A 339 18.92 16.46 -4.83
CA THR A 339 17.77 17.18 -5.45
C THR A 339 17.58 18.60 -4.89
N ARG A 340 17.71 18.77 -3.57
CA ARG A 340 17.62 20.08 -2.89
C ARG A 340 18.67 21.08 -3.39
N ASN A 341 19.90 20.64 -3.62
CA ASN A 341 20.98 21.50 -4.08
C ASN A 341 20.78 21.89 -5.55
N VAL A 342 20.32 20.94 -6.37
CA VAL A 342 19.99 21.19 -7.78
C VAL A 342 18.92 22.28 -7.89
N MET A 343 17.85 22.17 -7.10
CA MET A 343 16.79 23.19 -7.06
C MET A 343 17.29 24.54 -6.54
N PHE A 344 18.12 24.55 -5.50
CA PHE A 344 18.68 25.79 -4.94
C PHE A 344 19.53 26.54 -5.98
N ILE A 345 20.45 25.83 -6.65
CA ILE A 345 21.33 26.41 -7.65
C ILE A 345 20.54 26.88 -8.88
N SER A 346 19.58 26.08 -9.35
CA SER A 346 18.76 26.46 -10.51
C SER A 346 17.90 27.69 -10.24
N SER A 347 17.35 27.86 -9.03
CA SER A 347 16.64 29.07 -8.61
C SER A 347 17.53 30.31 -8.60
N ILE A 348 18.79 30.20 -8.17
CA ILE A 348 19.74 31.32 -8.19
C ILE A 348 20.09 31.71 -9.62
N ILE A 349 20.40 30.72 -10.47
CA ILE A 349 20.71 30.96 -11.88
C ILE A 349 19.51 31.61 -12.60
N ALA A 350 18.30 31.12 -12.34
CA ALA A 350 17.08 31.68 -12.90
C ALA A 350 16.89 33.13 -12.45
N GLY A 351 17.08 33.40 -11.16
CA GLY A 351 17.03 34.75 -10.59
C GLY A 351 17.98 35.71 -11.29
N PHE A 352 19.25 35.34 -11.46
CA PHE A 352 20.23 36.20 -12.13
C PHE A 352 19.87 36.45 -13.60
N ILE A 353 19.56 35.41 -14.37
CA ILE A 353 19.26 35.54 -15.80
C ILE A 353 17.99 36.37 -16.02
N GLN A 354 16.95 36.15 -15.22
CA GLN A 354 15.68 36.86 -15.36
C GLN A 354 15.76 38.31 -14.87
N VAL A 355 16.48 38.62 -13.80
CA VAL A 355 16.67 40.01 -13.32
C VAL A 355 17.62 40.80 -14.22
N PHE A 356 18.60 40.15 -14.84
CA PHE A 356 19.54 40.81 -15.76
C PHE A 356 18.84 41.43 -16.99
N THR A 357 17.60 41.05 -17.27
CA THR A 357 16.77 41.63 -18.33
C THR A 357 16.40 43.11 -18.12
N ILE A 358 16.51 43.65 -16.89
CA ILE A 358 16.26 45.08 -16.59
C ILE A 358 17.16 46.00 -17.42
N GLY A 359 18.38 45.53 -17.76
CA GLY A 359 19.39 46.33 -18.47
C GLY A 359 19.40 46.17 -20.00
N VAL A 360 18.48 45.39 -20.58
CA VAL A 360 18.47 45.10 -22.01
C VAL A 360 17.72 46.21 -22.76
N GLY A 361 18.45 47.05 -23.51
CA GLY A 361 17.88 48.11 -24.34
C GLY A 361 17.32 47.60 -25.69
N ASP A 362 16.70 48.50 -26.45
CA ASP A 362 15.96 48.25 -27.71
C ASP A 362 16.73 47.57 -28.86
N LYS A 363 18.04 47.34 -28.73
CA LYS A 363 18.90 46.64 -29.72
C LYS A 363 19.38 45.28 -29.17
N SER A 364 18.45 44.43 -28.77
CA SER A 364 18.73 43.06 -28.34
C SER A 364 18.95 42.11 -29.52
N SER A 365 19.90 41.19 -29.38
CA SER A 365 20.00 40.06 -30.30
C SER A 365 18.95 39.01 -29.96
N TYR A 366 18.60 38.16 -30.93
CA TYR A 366 17.63 37.05 -30.74
C TYR A 366 17.93 36.19 -29.51
N LEU A 367 19.21 35.94 -29.21
CA LEU A 367 19.66 35.18 -28.04
C LEU A 367 19.33 35.87 -26.71
N ILE A 368 19.39 37.20 -26.67
CA ILE A 368 19.08 37.99 -25.46
C ILE A 368 17.57 38.03 -25.23
N GLU A 369 16.77 38.13 -26.30
CA GLU A 369 15.29 38.07 -26.22
C GLU A 369 14.79 36.67 -25.84
N MET A 370 15.41 35.61 -26.39
CA MET A 370 15.04 34.22 -26.09
C MET A 370 15.61 33.69 -24.77
N GLY A 371 16.68 34.27 -24.24
CA GLY A 371 17.36 33.81 -23.01
C GLY A 371 16.43 33.61 -21.80
N PRO A 372 15.60 34.61 -21.43
CA PRO A 372 14.65 34.50 -20.31
C PRO A 372 13.56 33.45 -20.56
N ILE A 373 13.14 33.26 -21.81
CA ILE A 373 12.16 32.25 -22.21
C ILE A 373 12.76 30.86 -22.02
N VAL A 374 13.95 30.62 -22.57
CA VAL A 374 14.68 29.35 -22.43
C VAL A 374 14.94 29.04 -20.96
N MET A 375 15.35 30.03 -20.17
CA MET A 375 15.59 29.85 -18.74
C MET A 375 14.30 29.49 -18.00
N SER A 376 13.16 30.09 -18.36
CA SER A 376 11.87 29.77 -17.75
C SER A 376 11.41 28.34 -18.05
N LYS A 377 11.71 27.81 -19.25
CA LYS A 377 11.48 26.39 -19.60
C LYS A 377 12.33 25.47 -18.74
N TYR A 378 13.64 25.72 -18.68
CA TYR A 378 14.57 24.95 -17.86
C TYR A 378 14.22 24.99 -16.36
N PHE A 379 13.90 26.19 -15.85
CA PHE A 379 13.57 26.40 -14.45
C PHE A 379 12.33 25.60 -14.04
N LYS A 380 11.25 25.63 -14.82
CA LYS A 380 10.05 24.83 -14.55
C LYS A 380 10.37 23.33 -14.51
N SER A 381 11.07 22.81 -15.51
CA SER A 381 11.34 21.37 -15.63
C SER A 381 12.13 20.83 -14.44
N ILE A 382 13.11 21.59 -13.93
CA ILE A 382 13.88 21.20 -12.74
C ILE A 382 13.08 21.34 -11.46
N ILE A 383 12.41 22.48 -11.27
CA ILE A 383 11.72 22.78 -10.02
C ILE A 383 10.53 21.86 -9.82
N VAL A 384 9.68 21.68 -10.84
CA VAL A 384 8.49 20.82 -10.74
C VAL A 384 8.91 19.37 -10.48
N GLY A 385 9.89 18.84 -11.23
CA GLY A 385 10.42 17.50 -11.02
C GLY A 385 11.03 17.31 -9.62
N GLY A 386 11.89 18.26 -9.20
CA GLY A 386 12.53 18.22 -7.89
C GLY A 386 11.56 18.35 -6.72
N LEU A 387 10.55 19.21 -6.83
CA LEU A 387 9.49 19.37 -5.83
C LEU A 387 8.75 18.04 -5.64
N LEU A 388 8.29 17.41 -6.72
CA LEU A 388 7.55 16.14 -6.65
C LEU A 388 8.38 15.00 -6.03
N ILE A 389 9.70 15.03 -6.15
CA ILE A 389 10.61 14.08 -5.52
C ILE A 389 10.77 14.34 -4.02
N VAL A 390 10.86 15.61 -3.61
CA VAL A 390 11.18 16.00 -2.22
C VAL A 390 9.93 16.04 -1.33
N VAL A 391 8.73 16.34 -1.86
CA VAL A 391 7.50 16.49 -1.04
C VAL A 391 7.19 15.29 -0.15
N PRO A 392 7.29 14.02 -0.61
CA PRO A 392 7.01 12.86 0.26
C PRO A 392 7.94 12.76 1.49
N GLN A 393 9.09 13.45 1.46
CA GLN A 393 10.03 13.55 2.58
C GLN A 393 9.71 14.72 3.52
N LEU A 394 8.99 15.73 3.04
CA LEU A 394 8.63 16.94 3.80
C LEU A 394 7.24 16.83 4.45
N MET A 395 6.33 16.08 3.83
CA MET A 395 4.91 16.05 4.16
C MET A 395 4.38 14.61 4.27
N PRO A 396 3.45 14.34 5.20
CA PRO A 396 2.69 13.09 5.25
C PRO A 396 1.91 12.81 3.96
N TYR A 397 1.72 11.53 3.62
CA TYR A 397 1.08 11.11 2.35
C TYR A 397 -0.34 11.68 2.17
N ARG A 398 -1.10 11.82 3.28
CA ARG A 398 -2.48 12.35 3.29
C ARG A 398 -2.61 13.79 2.77
N TYR A 399 -1.53 14.55 2.70
CA TYR A 399 -1.55 15.95 2.22
C TYR A 399 -1.02 16.12 0.80
N LEU A 400 -0.45 15.08 0.16
CA LEU A 400 0.19 15.22 -1.16
C LEU A 400 -0.78 15.67 -2.24
N VAL A 401 -1.95 15.01 -2.32
CA VAL A 401 -2.99 15.34 -3.31
C VAL A 401 -3.54 16.75 -3.06
N LEU A 402 -3.74 17.13 -1.79
CA LEU A 402 -4.19 18.47 -1.41
C LEU A 402 -3.19 19.53 -1.86
N LEU A 403 -1.91 19.33 -1.58
CA LEU A 403 -0.85 20.29 -1.90
C LEU A 403 -0.68 20.46 -3.41
N PHE A 404 -0.73 19.36 -4.16
CA PHE A 404 -0.65 19.35 -5.61
C PHE A 404 -1.86 20.03 -6.28
N THR A 405 -3.08 19.73 -5.83
CA THR A 405 -4.31 20.34 -6.36
C THR A 405 -4.38 21.83 -6.04
N LEU A 406 -4.09 22.23 -4.80
CA LEU A 406 -4.03 23.62 -4.37
C LEU A 406 -3.03 24.43 -5.21
N SER A 407 -1.85 23.87 -5.48
CA SER A 407 -0.80 24.56 -6.24
C SER A 407 -1.14 24.74 -7.71
N ASN A 408 -1.81 23.75 -8.33
CA ASN A 408 -2.31 23.88 -9.70
C ASN A 408 -3.48 24.88 -9.79
N MET A 409 -4.42 24.86 -8.83
CA MET A 409 -5.49 25.86 -8.78
C MET A 409 -4.96 27.28 -8.57
N ALA A 410 -4.00 27.46 -7.67
CA ALA A 410 -3.34 28.75 -7.45
C ALA A 410 -2.59 29.22 -8.72
N THR A 411 -1.92 28.30 -9.41
CA THR A 411 -1.25 28.59 -10.69
C THR A 411 -2.25 29.05 -11.75
N LEU A 412 -3.39 28.38 -11.90
CA LEU A 412 -4.42 28.76 -12.88
C LEU A 412 -5.03 30.13 -12.55
N GLY A 413 -5.38 30.36 -11.28
CA GLY A 413 -5.94 31.63 -10.82
C GLY A 413 -4.97 32.80 -11.04
N LEU A 414 -3.69 32.61 -10.73
CA LEU A 414 -2.67 33.65 -10.96
C LEU A 414 -2.30 33.79 -12.44
N SER A 415 -2.34 32.72 -13.23
CA SER A 415 -2.10 32.78 -14.68
C SER A 415 -3.12 33.65 -15.39
N ALA A 416 -4.37 33.69 -14.92
CA ALA A 416 -5.40 34.59 -15.42
C ALA A 416 -5.07 36.08 -15.19
N ALA A 417 -4.25 36.39 -14.19
CA ALA A 417 -3.79 37.76 -13.91
C ALA A 417 -2.52 38.17 -14.68
N VAL A 418 -1.82 37.22 -15.31
CA VAL A 418 -0.56 37.48 -16.03
C VAL A 418 -0.71 38.50 -17.17
N PRO A 419 -1.80 38.51 -17.98
CA PRO A 419 -1.97 39.54 -19.01
C PRO A 419 -2.05 40.96 -18.45
N PHE A 420 -2.72 41.17 -17.31
CA PHE A 420 -2.77 42.47 -16.63
C PHE A 420 -1.41 42.87 -16.07
N TYR A 421 -0.68 41.89 -15.51
CA TYR A 421 0.69 42.08 -15.07
C TYR A 421 1.62 42.48 -16.23
N LYS A 422 1.50 41.84 -17.40
CA LYS A 422 2.25 42.21 -18.61
C LYS A 422 2.01 43.68 -18.98
N MET A 423 0.75 44.10 -19.04
CA MET A 423 0.39 45.49 -19.38
C MET A 423 1.03 46.52 -18.42
N LEU A 424 1.01 46.23 -17.12
CA LEU A 424 1.64 47.08 -16.11
C LEU A 424 3.17 47.13 -16.28
N MET A 425 3.80 46.00 -16.61
CA MET A 425 5.25 45.94 -16.84
C MET A 425 5.67 46.69 -18.11
N ASP A 426 4.87 46.60 -19.18
CA ASP A 426 5.07 47.34 -20.41
C ASP A 426 4.97 48.86 -20.17
N GLU A 427 4.02 49.32 -19.36
CA GLU A 427 3.89 50.73 -18.95
C GLU A 427 5.11 51.21 -18.15
N LEU A 428 5.63 50.36 -17.25
CA LEU A 428 6.85 50.63 -16.49
C LEU A 428 8.14 50.47 -17.31
N LYS A 429 8.05 49.98 -18.56
CA LYS A 429 9.19 49.62 -19.44
C LYS A 429 10.17 48.64 -18.79
N ILE A 430 9.65 47.71 -17.99
CA ILE A 430 10.43 46.65 -17.34
C ILE A 430 10.04 45.32 -18.00
N ASN A 431 11.02 44.44 -18.22
CA ASN A 431 10.74 43.12 -18.76
C ASN A 431 9.87 42.30 -17.78
N ILE A 432 8.83 41.64 -18.30
CA ILE A 432 7.88 40.80 -17.54
C ILE A 432 8.56 39.73 -16.67
N PHE A 433 9.77 39.26 -17.05
CA PHE A 433 10.48 38.19 -16.33
C PHE A 433 11.13 38.63 -15.01
N VAL A 434 11.29 39.93 -14.77
CA VAL A 434 12.05 40.47 -13.64
C VAL A 434 11.46 40.04 -12.29
N VAL A 435 10.14 40.13 -12.13
CA VAL A 435 9.47 39.73 -10.88
C VAL A 435 9.63 38.24 -10.64
N PHE A 436 9.58 37.41 -11.69
CA PHE A 436 9.82 35.97 -11.55
C PHE A 436 11.25 35.68 -11.10
N GLY A 437 12.23 36.48 -11.54
CA GLY A 437 13.61 36.38 -11.06
C GLY A 437 13.76 36.72 -9.58
N VAL A 438 13.08 37.78 -9.10
CA VAL A 438 13.02 38.12 -7.67
C VAL A 438 12.35 37.01 -6.86
N LEU A 439 11.23 36.48 -7.34
CA LEU A 439 10.55 35.35 -6.71
C LEU A 439 11.41 34.07 -6.72
N ALA A 440 12.23 33.85 -7.75
CA ALA A 440 13.17 32.74 -7.79
C ALA A 440 14.26 32.87 -6.70
N PHE A 441 14.77 34.07 -6.42
CA PHE A 441 15.67 34.31 -5.29
C PHE A 441 14.98 34.04 -3.95
N VAL A 442 13.76 34.52 -3.77
CA VAL A 442 12.95 34.23 -2.58
C VAL A 442 12.74 32.72 -2.42
N GLY A 443 12.44 32.00 -3.50
CA GLY A 443 12.34 30.54 -3.53
C GLY A 443 13.65 29.85 -3.11
N SER A 444 14.80 30.33 -3.59
CA SER A 444 16.11 29.76 -3.22
C SER A 444 16.40 29.86 -1.72
N TYR A 445 16.03 30.99 -1.09
CA TYR A 445 16.18 31.17 0.36
C TYR A 445 15.32 30.17 1.14
N TYR A 446 14.11 29.91 0.65
CA TYR A 446 13.17 28.98 1.29
C TYR A 446 13.55 27.50 1.10
N ILE A 447 14.01 27.10 -0.08
CA ILE A 447 14.47 25.71 -0.35
C ILE A 447 15.55 25.28 0.66
N ARG A 448 16.39 26.22 1.12
CA ARG A 448 17.45 25.94 2.10
C ARG A 448 16.93 25.75 3.54
N LYS A 449 15.70 26.18 3.85
CA LYS A 449 15.09 26.12 5.18
C LYS A 449 14.07 24.99 5.36
N TRP A 450 13.92 24.10 4.39
CA TRP A 450 13.01 22.96 4.51
C TRP A 450 13.38 22.04 5.67
N THR A 451 12.36 21.61 6.42
CA THR A 451 12.48 20.68 7.54
C THR A 451 11.91 19.32 7.12
N TYR A 452 12.67 18.23 7.31
CA TYR A 452 12.19 16.89 6.97
C TYR A 452 11.18 16.37 7.98
N LYS A 453 10.28 15.48 7.56
CA LYS A 453 9.26 14.90 8.44
C LYS A 453 9.85 14.05 9.57
N GLU A 454 11.00 13.43 9.34
CA GLU A 454 11.76 12.66 10.33
C GLU A 454 12.24 13.57 11.48
N ASP A 455 12.71 14.78 11.16
CA ASP A 455 13.14 15.79 12.14
C ASP A 455 11.95 16.37 12.96
N LEU A 456 10.71 16.11 12.53
CA LEU A 456 9.49 16.49 13.22
C LEU A 456 8.96 15.39 14.15
N GLY A 457 9.61 14.22 14.20
CA GLY A 457 9.15 13.06 14.98
C GLY A 457 7.91 12.38 14.39
N ILE A 458 7.57 12.65 13.12
CA ILE A 458 6.42 12.05 12.44
C ILE A 458 6.89 10.73 11.79
N THR A 459 6.77 9.62 12.52
CA THR A 459 6.99 8.27 11.97
C THR A 459 5.70 7.74 11.34
N GLU A 460 5.56 7.91 10.03
CA GLU A 460 4.61 7.11 9.27
C GLU A 460 5.15 5.68 9.17
N SER A 461 4.38 4.69 9.59
CA SER A 461 4.63 3.30 9.23
C SER A 461 4.64 3.21 7.71
N GLN A 462 5.84 3.18 7.10
CA GLN A 462 5.93 2.75 5.71
C GLN A 462 5.23 1.38 5.61
N PRO A 463 4.50 1.08 4.54
CA PRO A 463 4.26 -0.31 4.21
C PRO A 463 5.64 -0.94 4.03
N GLN A 464 6.11 -1.66 5.05
CA GLN A 464 7.31 -2.48 4.95
C GLN A 464 7.06 -3.47 3.81
N TYR A 465 7.58 -3.17 2.64
CA TYR A 465 8.08 -4.23 1.77
C TYR A 465 9.25 -4.84 2.52
N VAL A 466 8.97 -5.95 3.19
CA VAL A 466 10.01 -6.88 3.64
C VAL A 466 10.71 -7.33 2.36
N GLU A 467 11.82 -6.68 2.01
CA GLU A 467 12.84 -7.31 1.17
C GLU A 467 13.35 -8.51 1.98
N GLY A 468 12.69 -9.64 1.76
CA GLY A 468 13.15 -10.90 2.27
C GLY A 468 14.54 -11.16 1.70
N GLN A 469 15.50 -11.36 2.60
CA GLN A 469 16.60 -12.27 2.40
C GLN A 469 16.05 -13.68 2.09
N GLN A 470 15.50 -13.85 0.89
CA GLN A 470 15.21 -15.12 0.23
C GLN A 470 15.60 -15.05 -1.27
N GLY A 471 16.47 -14.10 -1.63
CA GLY A 471 17.20 -14.13 -2.90
C GLY A 471 18.40 -15.07 -2.81
N ASN A 472 18.16 -16.36 -2.53
CA ASN A 472 19.06 -17.48 -2.82
C ASN A 472 18.41 -18.79 -2.36
N GLN A 473 17.35 -19.22 -3.05
CA GLN A 473 16.97 -20.65 -3.19
C GLN A 473 15.81 -20.87 -4.18
N MET A 474 15.10 -19.84 -4.64
CA MET A 474 14.14 -19.93 -5.74
C MET A 474 14.70 -19.38 -7.07
N THR A 475 15.84 -19.89 -7.51
CA THR A 475 16.31 -19.72 -8.90
C THR A 475 16.98 -20.99 -9.46
N GLN A 476 16.57 -22.17 -8.96
CA GLN A 476 16.96 -23.48 -9.51
C GLN A 476 15.80 -24.43 -9.81
N ALA A 477 14.55 -23.97 -9.75
CA ALA A 477 13.40 -24.79 -10.14
C ALA A 477 12.40 -23.96 -10.94
N ILE A 478 12.78 -23.59 -12.17
CA ILE A 478 11.97 -23.45 -13.40
C ILE A 478 12.98 -23.09 -14.52
N GLN A 479 13.88 -24.02 -14.83
CA GLN A 479 14.57 -24.13 -16.12
C GLN A 479 14.83 -25.62 -16.32
N GLY A 480 13.85 -26.29 -16.94
CA GLY A 480 13.87 -27.75 -17.10
C GLY A 480 12.69 -28.26 -17.93
N GLY A 481 12.26 -27.48 -18.93
CA GLY A 481 11.42 -27.97 -20.02
C GLY A 481 12.30 -28.23 -21.24
N ILE A 482 12.66 -29.50 -21.42
CA ILE A 482 13.00 -30.23 -22.67
C ILE A 482 13.53 -29.38 -23.84
N GLN A 483 14.81 -29.61 -24.21
CA GLN A 483 15.26 -29.73 -25.61
C GLN A 483 16.59 -30.54 -25.69
N PRO A 484 16.89 -31.16 -26.84
CA PRO A 484 17.58 -32.45 -26.92
C PRO A 484 19.10 -32.31 -26.94
N ILE A 485 19.81 -33.19 -26.22
CA ILE A 485 21.25 -33.36 -26.39
C ILE A 485 21.53 -34.63 -27.18
N ARG A 486 21.96 -34.35 -28.41
CA ARG A 486 22.59 -35.17 -29.43
C ARG A 486 23.61 -36.16 -28.81
N GLY A 487 23.37 -37.45 -29.02
CA GLY A 487 24.33 -38.50 -28.73
C GLY A 487 25.60 -38.35 -29.57
N LYS A 488 26.76 -38.50 -28.93
CA LYS A 488 27.96 -39.00 -29.59
C LYS A 488 27.89 -40.52 -29.59
N THR A 489 28.01 -41.05 -30.79
CA THR A 489 28.17 -42.46 -31.16
C THR A 489 29.22 -43.19 -30.33
N HIS A 490 28.89 -44.37 -29.80
CA HIS A 490 29.71 -45.57 -29.95
C HIS A 490 28.80 -46.82 -29.87
N LYS A 491 29.08 -47.75 -30.78
CA LYS A 491 28.35 -49.00 -31.07
C LYS A 491 28.36 -49.98 -29.89
N SER A 492 27.25 -50.69 -29.66
CA SER A 492 27.18 -52.16 -29.71
C SER A 492 25.78 -52.70 -29.32
N GLU A 493 25.25 -53.56 -30.19
CA GLU A 493 24.44 -54.76 -29.93
C GLU A 493 22.96 -54.66 -29.47
N GLU A 494 22.08 -54.94 -30.45
CA GLU A 494 20.99 -55.95 -30.45
C GLU A 494 20.30 -56.32 -29.11
N ASN A 495 18.99 -56.02 -28.98
CA ASN A 495 17.88 -56.92 -29.36
C ASN A 495 16.54 -56.54 -28.70
N ARG A 496 15.48 -56.62 -29.53
CA ARG A 496 14.08 -57.05 -29.27
C ARG A 496 13.09 -56.23 -28.42
N GLU A 497 12.06 -55.80 -29.18
CA GLU A 497 10.61 -56.02 -28.97
C GLU A 497 9.93 -55.41 -27.74
N LYS A 498 9.12 -54.36 -27.93
CA LYS A 498 7.65 -54.42 -28.20
C LYS A 498 6.85 -55.12 -27.10
N ASN A 499 6.13 -54.34 -26.27
CA ASN A 499 4.71 -54.08 -26.51
C ASN A 499 4.12 -53.11 -25.48
N HIS A 500 3.38 -52.14 -26.01
CA HIS A 500 2.36 -51.37 -25.33
C HIS A 500 1.17 -52.28 -24.98
N GLU A 501 0.47 -52.00 -23.89
CA GLU A 501 -0.94 -51.59 -23.95
C GLU A 501 -1.47 -51.04 -22.62
N ALA A 502 -2.36 -50.07 -22.75
CA ALA A 502 -2.94 -49.22 -21.73
C ALA A 502 -4.28 -49.78 -21.22
N PHE A 503 -4.74 -49.40 -20.02
CA PHE A 503 -6.17 -49.17 -19.74
C PHE A 503 -6.36 -48.25 -18.50
N LEU A 504 -7.23 -47.24 -18.65
CA LEU A 504 -7.76 -46.32 -17.62
C LEU A 504 -9.06 -46.89 -16.99
N PRO A 505 -9.82 -46.20 -16.11
CA PRO A 505 -9.83 -46.45 -14.65
C PRO A 505 -11.22 -46.86 -14.11
N GLY A 506 -11.29 -47.35 -12.88
CA GLY A 506 -12.56 -47.65 -12.19
C GLY A 506 -12.48 -47.44 -10.68
N THR A 507 -13.43 -46.68 -10.15
CA THR A 507 -13.60 -46.28 -8.73
C THR A 507 -13.91 -47.45 -7.78
N PRO A 508 -13.63 -47.32 -6.46
CA PRO A 508 -13.57 -48.46 -5.54
C PRO A 508 -14.91 -48.77 -4.84
N LYS A 509 -15.15 -50.06 -4.56
CA LYS A 509 -16.14 -50.53 -3.59
C LYS A 509 -15.45 -51.30 -2.46
N SER A 510 -15.99 -51.10 -1.26
CA SER A 510 -15.55 -51.62 0.03
C SER A 510 -15.84 -53.11 0.25
N SER A 511 -14.92 -53.83 0.89
CA SER A 511 -15.23 -54.92 1.83
C SER A 511 -14.02 -55.26 2.73
N LYS A 512 -14.30 -55.34 4.04
CA LYS A 512 -13.52 -56.04 5.10
C LYS A 512 -13.62 -57.55 4.81
N GLN A 513 -12.70 -58.49 5.06
CA GLN A 513 -11.71 -58.83 6.12
C GLN A 513 -11.09 -60.21 5.68
N PRO A 514 -10.25 -60.94 6.44
CA PRO A 514 -9.04 -60.66 7.24
C PRO A 514 -7.83 -61.51 6.75
N VAL A 515 -6.74 -61.57 7.53
CA VAL A 515 -5.67 -62.61 7.62
C VAL A 515 -4.23 -62.04 7.44
N ASP A 516 -3.60 -61.91 8.61
CA ASP A 516 -2.22 -62.24 9.01
C ASP A 516 -0.99 -61.75 8.24
N GLY A 517 -0.15 -61.03 8.99
CA GLY A 517 1.26 -61.39 9.09
C GLY A 517 2.25 -60.63 8.22
N HIS A 518 2.51 -59.36 8.52
CA HIS A 518 3.90 -58.85 8.56
C HIS A 518 3.98 -57.60 9.45
N GLN A 519 4.69 -57.75 10.57
CA GLN A 519 5.14 -56.66 11.41
C GLN A 519 6.12 -55.80 10.58
N SER A 520 5.65 -54.63 10.13
CA SER A 520 6.57 -53.54 9.78
C SER A 520 6.86 -52.77 11.07
N GLU A 521 8.10 -52.85 11.53
CA GLU A 521 8.60 -52.07 12.66
C GLU A 521 8.36 -50.58 12.38
N LYS A 522 7.53 -49.94 13.21
CA LYS A 522 7.39 -48.48 13.22
C LYS A 522 8.74 -47.86 13.62
N PRO A 523 9.21 -46.79 12.95
CA PRO A 523 10.49 -46.19 13.28
C PRO A 523 10.49 -45.68 14.72
N LYS A 524 11.46 -46.16 15.51
CA LYS A 524 11.74 -45.67 16.87
C LYS A 524 12.22 -44.22 16.76
N VAL A 525 11.37 -43.26 17.11
CA VAL A 525 11.79 -41.88 17.34
C VAL A 525 12.57 -41.87 18.66
N VAL A 526 13.89 -41.72 18.58
CA VAL A 526 14.81 -41.64 19.72
C VAL A 526 14.80 -40.20 20.27
N PRO A 527 14.81 -39.99 21.60
CA PRO A 527 14.92 -38.66 22.20
C PRO A 527 16.21 -37.96 21.74
N ILE A 528 16.08 -36.77 21.17
CA ILE A 528 17.20 -35.94 20.70
C ILE A 528 17.72 -35.15 21.90
N SER A 529 18.94 -35.44 22.35
CA SER A 529 19.58 -34.70 23.45
C SER A 529 20.13 -33.35 22.93
N ARG A 530 19.37 -32.27 23.12
CA ARG A 530 19.95 -30.93 23.28
C ARG A 530 19.88 -30.60 24.76
N SER A 531 21.03 -30.38 25.39
CA SER A 531 21.11 -30.02 26.80
C SER A 531 20.32 -28.74 27.03
N GLN A 532 19.55 -28.72 28.11
CA GLN A 532 18.93 -27.53 28.65
C GLN A 532 19.57 -27.27 29.98
N ARG A 533 19.78 -26.01 30.30
CA ARG A 533 20.21 -25.59 31.61
C ARG A 533 18.99 -25.19 32.43
N ILE A 534 18.88 -25.79 33.61
CA ILE A 534 17.83 -25.47 34.59
C ILE A 534 18.54 -24.77 35.74
N ASP A 535 18.25 -23.49 35.93
CA ASP A 535 18.77 -22.69 37.02
C ASP A 535 17.67 -22.51 38.09
N HIS A 536 17.98 -22.92 39.32
CA HIS A 536 17.10 -22.81 40.48
C HIS A 536 17.58 -21.72 41.44
N VAL A 537 16.63 -21.05 42.09
CA VAL A 537 16.95 -20.19 43.24
C VAL A 537 17.31 -21.07 44.44
N GLN A 538 18.40 -20.75 45.13
CA GLN A 538 18.85 -21.52 46.29
C GLN A 538 17.82 -21.43 47.43
N GLY A 539 17.44 -22.58 48.00
CA GLY A 539 16.51 -22.67 49.14
C GLY A 539 15.04 -22.90 48.79
N THR A 540 14.72 -23.23 47.54
CA THR A 540 13.37 -23.62 47.13
C THR A 540 13.19 -25.13 47.27
N ASP A 541 12.10 -25.57 47.90
CA ASP A 541 11.80 -27.01 48.11
C ASP A 541 11.39 -27.72 46.80
N ILE A 542 11.02 -26.95 45.77
CA ILE A 542 10.54 -27.46 44.49
C ILE A 542 11.71 -27.71 43.54
N THR A 543 11.81 -28.94 43.04
CA THR A 543 12.82 -29.32 42.03
C THR A 543 12.18 -29.64 40.69
N ILE A 544 12.82 -29.22 39.59
CA ILE A 544 12.33 -29.43 38.24
C ILE A 544 13.27 -30.35 37.48
N GLU A 545 12.73 -31.45 36.99
CA GLU A 545 13.47 -32.46 36.24
C GLU A 545 12.96 -32.51 34.79
N ASN A 546 13.88 -32.53 33.83
CA ASN A 546 13.53 -32.83 32.44
C ASN A 546 13.16 -34.32 32.35
N LYS A 547 11.90 -34.60 32.01
CA LYS A 547 11.38 -35.95 31.88
C LYS A 547 11.59 -36.51 30.48
N TYR A 548 11.18 -35.77 29.45
CA TYR A 548 11.28 -36.18 28.05
C TYR A 548 11.51 -35.00 27.12
N VAL A 549 12.32 -35.22 26.08
CA VAL A 549 12.47 -34.33 24.91
C VAL A 549 11.99 -35.08 23.68
N LEU A 550 10.90 -34.61 23.08
CA LEU A 550 10.11 -35.31 22.07
C LEU A 550 9.98 -34.45 20.81
N GLY A 551 9.90 -35.06 19.63
CA GLY A 551 9.68 -34.35 18.36
C GLY A 551 10.82 -34.51 17.36
N ASN A 552 10.88 -33.61 16.39
CA ASN A 552 11.87 -33.63 15.31
C ASN A 552 12.39 -32.21 15.10
N ALA A 553 13.72 -32.04 15.06
CA ALA A 553 14.43 -30.77 15.20
C ALA A 553 14.30 -29.78 14.03
N ASN A 554 13.36 -29.97 13.09
CA ASN A 554 13.23 -29.17 11.87
C ASN A 554 11.80 -28.67 11.60
N THR A 555 10.85 -28.92 12.50
CA THR A 555 9.44 -28.55 12.27
C THR A 555 8.93 -27.78 13.47
N LYS A 556 8.63 -26.49 13.29
CA LYS A 556 8.12 -25.63 14.37
C LYS A 556 6.84 -26.21 14.98
N ILE A 557 6.71 -26.12 16.30
CA ILE A 557 5.50 -26.53 17.03
C ILE A 557 4.78 -25.26 17.51
N PHE A 558 3.55 -25.04 17.05
CA PHE A 558 2.78 -23.83 17.38
C PHE A 558 1.97 -23.97 18.67
N SER A 559 1.54 -25.18 19.02
CA SER A 559 0.69 -25.41 20.21
C SER A 559 0.97 -26.78 20.83
N VAL A 560 1.03 -26.80 22.16
CA VAL A 560 1.15 -28.00 22.99
C VAL A 560 0.06 -27.99 24.05
N LYS A 561 -0.72 -29.08 24.16
CA LYS A 561 -1.76 -29.22 25.20
C LYS A 561 -1.84 -30.65 25.75
N PHE A 562 -1.93 -30.78 27.07
CA PHE A 562 -2.22 -32.03 27.77
C PHE A 562 -3.69 -32.42 27.63
N ASP A 563 -3.95 -33.74 27.55
CA ASP A 563 -5.30 -34.26 27.66
C ASP A 563 -5.82 -34.20 29.11
N HIS A 564 -7.11 -34.45 29.30
CA HIS A 564 -7.77 -34.31 30.62
C HIS A 564 -7.16 -35.19 31.72
N GLU A 565 -6.61 -36.34 31.36
CA GLU A 565 -6.03 -37.31 32.31
C GLU A 565 -4.51 -37.19 32.46
N ASP A 566 -3.88 -36.21 31.79
CA ASP A 566 -2.42 -36.08 31.63
C ASP A 566 -1.76 -37.36 31.10
N LYS A 567 -2.48 -38.18 30.33
CA LYS A 567 -2.00 -39.40 29.68
C LYS A 567 -1.34 -39.11 28.34
N TYR A 568 -1.79 -38.08 27.65
CA TYR A 568 -1.30 -37.69 26.33
C TYR A 568 -0.96 -36.19 26.28
N VAL A 569 0.01 -35.85 25.45
CA VAL A 569 0.30 -34.47 25.05
C VAL A 569 0.21 -34.37 23.54
N ALA A 570 -0.58 -33.41 23.04
CA ALA A 570 -0.74 -33.15 21.62
C ALA A 570 0.13 -31.96 21.20
N CYS A 571 0.83 -32.08 20.07
CA CYS A 571 1.68 -31.05 19.48
C CYS A 571 1.19 -30.74 18.06
N ALA A 572 0.83 -29.48 17.79
CA ALA A 572 0.47 -28.98 16.46
C ALA A 572 1.73 -28.48 15.73
N CYS A 573 2.07 -29.11 14.60
CA CYS A 573 3.32 -28.87 13.88
C CYS A 573 3.12 -28.06 12.59
N GLU A 574 4.17 -27.36 12.18
CA GLU A 574 4.24 -26.56 10.95
C GLU A 574 4.10 -27.38 9.66
N ASN A 575 4.56 -28.63 9.65
CA ASN A 575 4.45 -29.52 8.48
C ASN A 575 3.04 -30.09 8.26
N GLY A 576 2.04 -29.66 9.04
CA GLY A 576 0.67 -30.17 8.95
C GLY A 576 0.47 -31.53 9.60
N GLU A 577 1.29 -31.85 10.60
CA GLU A 577 1.13 -33.02 11.47
C GLU A 577 0.69 -32.61 12.87
N ILE A 578 -0.22 -33.38 13.46
CA ILE A 578 -0.46 -33.37 14.91
C ILE A 578 0.14 -34.64 15.47
N ARG A 579 1.13 -34.47 16.36
CA ARG A 579 1.84 -35.56 17.02
C ARG A 579 1.34 -35.70 18.45
N ILE A 580 0.88 -36.89 18.82
CA ILE A 580 0.37 -37.17 20.15
C ILE A 580 1.31 -38.15 20.83
N PHE A 581 1.93 -37.70 21.91
CA PHE A 581 2.88 -38.48 22.70
C PHE A 581 2.23 -38.96 23.99
N ASN A 582 2.61 -40.16 24.43
CA ASN A 582 2.20 -40.68 25.72
C ASN A 582 3.13 -40.14 26.81
N THR A 583 2.56 -39.51 27.84
CA THR A 583 3.30 -38.80 28.91
C THR A 583 4.01 -39.73 29.89
N LYS A 584 3.62 -41.02 29.95
CA LYS A 584 4.24 -42.04 30.82
C LYS A 584 5.42 -42.75 30.15
N SER A 585 5.33 -42.99 28.85
CA SER A 585 6.33 -43.74 28.10
C SER A 585 7.23 -42.88 27.20
N GLY A 586 6.87 -41.62 26.96
CA GLY A 586 7.57 -40.73 26.02
C GLY A 586 7.44 -41.15 24.55
N LYS A 587 6.62 -42.15 24.22
CA LYS A 587 6.49 -42.67 22.85
C LYS A 587 5.41 -41.93 22.07
N LEU A 588 5.68 -41.70 20.77
CA LEU A 588 4.67 -41.24 19.81
C LEU A 588 3.58 -42.31 19.68
N SER A 589 2.36 -41.96 20.08
CA SER A 589 1.21 -42.86 20.08
C SER A 589 0.37 -42.72 18.82
N TYR A 590 0.12 -41.48 18.40
CA TYR A 590 -0.71 -41.18 17.23
C TYR A 590 -0.12 -40.02 16.43
N THR A 591 -0.31 -40.07 15.12
CA THR A 591 -0.02 -38.96 14.19
C THR A 591 -1.26 -38.73 13.34
N PHE A 592 -1.68 -37.47 13.27
CA PHE A 592 -2.78 -37.03 12.41
C PHE A 592 -2.22 -36.07 11.38
N PHE A 593 -2.77 -36.13 10.17
CA PHE A 593 -2.34 -35.31 9.06
C PHE A 593 -3.48 -34.38 8.66
N SER A 594 -3.11 -33.19 8.21
CA SER A 594 -4.07 -32.28 7.58
C SER A 594 -4.66 -32.91 6.31
N SER A 595 -5.87 -32.48 5.97
CA SER A 595 -6.59 -32.84 4.75
C SER A 595 -5.75 -32.65 3.48
N ARG A 596 -4.84 -31.68 3.50
CA ARG A 596 -3.87 -31.41 2.44
C ARG A 596 -2.45 -31.42 3.02
N PRO A 597 -1.47 -31.94 2.27
CA PRO A 597 -0.08 -31.96 2.73
C PRO A 597 0.46 -30.54 2.91
N ASN A 598 1.35 -30.35 3.89
CA ASN A 598 2.11 -29.11 4.14
C ASN A 598 1.29 -27.87 4.54
N ILE A 599 0.08 -28.03 5.08
CA ILE A 599 -0.64 -26.91 5.71
C ILE A 599 -0.39 -26.93 7.22
N PRO A 600 0.25 -25.90 7.81
CA PRO A 600 0.49 -25.81 9.25
C PRO A 600 -0.77 -25.92 10.10
N PHE A 601 -0.71 -26.73 11.15
CA PHE A 601 -1.66 -26.64 12.26
C PHE A 601 -1.19 -25.57 13.24
N SER A 602 -1.99 -24.53 13.39
CA SER A 602 -1.68 -23.40 14.27
C SER A 602 -2.01 -23.68 15.73
N TYR A 603 -3.03 -24.49 16.00
CA TYR A 603 -3.48 -24.75 17.37
C TYR A 603 -4.11 -26.13 17.52
N VAL A 604 -4.03 -26.68 18.73
CA VAL A 604 -4.70 -27.93 19.12
C VAL A 604 -5.32 -27.79 20.51
N ARG A 605 -6.56 -28.24 20.67
CA ARG A 605 -7.28 -28.22 21.96
C ARG A 605 -8.07 -29.51 22.15
N TRP A 606 -7.93 -30.12 23.31
CA TRP A 606 -8.76 -31.27 23.70
C TRP A 606 -10.17 -30.81 24.04
N ARG A 607 -11.19 -31.49 23.52
CA ARG A 607 -12.57 -31.17 23.86
C ARG A 607 -12.84 -31.57 25.32
N PRO A 608 -13.35 -30.68 26.19
CA PRO A 608 -13.70 -31.04 27.56
C PRO A 608 -14.74 -32.16 27.62
N GLN A 609 -14.68 -32.98 28.67
CA GLN A 609 -15.65 -34.06 28.89
C GLN A 609 -16.99 -33.48 29.40
N GLY A 610 -17.81 -32.96 28.48
CA GLY A 610 -19.17 -32.51 28.81
C GLY A 610 -20.14 -33.68 29.00
N GLN A 611 -21.08 -33.55 29.96
CA GLN A 611 -22.10 -34.57 30.26
C GLN A 611 -23.00 -34.92 29.06
N SER A 612 -23.17 -33.99 28.11
CA SER A 612 -24.12 -34.12 26.99
C SER A 612 -23.56 -34.83 25.74
N GLN A 613 -22.26 -35.11 25.67
CA GLN A 613 -21.61 -35.56 24.43
C GLN A 613 -21.36 -37.07 24.40
N LYS A 614 -21.88 -37.76 23.37
CA LYS A 614 -21.80 -39.23 23.24
C LYS A 614 -20.41 -39.76 22.88
N THR A 615 -19.59 -38.95 22.20
CA THR A 615 -18.24 -39.36 21.77
C THR A 615 -17.19 -38.90 22.78
N ARG A 616 -16.31 -39.80 23.21
CA ARG A 616 -15.17 -39.47 24.08
C ARG A 616 -13.90 -39.32 23.25
N ASN A 617 -12.85 -38.75 23.83
CA ASN A 617 -11.51 -38.66 23.23
C ASN A 617 -11.49 -37.91 21.89
N VAL A 618 -12.10 -36.73 21.86
CA VAL A 618 -12.09 -35.83 20.70
C VAL A 618 -11.16 -34.65 20.96
N PHE A 619 -10.39 -34.26 19.96
CA PHE A 619 -9.64 -33.01 19.96
C PHE A 619 -9.94 -32.24 18.69
N VAL A 620 -9.76 -30.92 18.76
CA VAL A 620 -9.95 -29.99 17.66
C VAL A 620 -8.62 -29.35 17.33
N SER A 621 -8.42 -29.14 16.04
CA SER A 621 -7.25 -28.46 15.51
C SER A 621 -7.65 -27.35 14.57
N LEU A 622 -6.80 -26.34 14.54
CA LEU A 622 -6.92 -25.18 13.67
C LEU A 622 -5.78 -25.17 12.67
N SER A 623 -6.05 -24.73 11.45
CA SER A 623 -5.04 -24.55 10.42
C SER A 623 -4.85 -23.08 10.04
N SER A 624 -3.69 -22.81 9.44
CA SER A 624 -3.39 -21.51 8.80
C SER A 624 -4.29 -21.21 7.59
N GLU A 625 -5.00 -22.20 7.05
CA GLU A 625 -5.96 -22.01 5.94
C GLU A 625 -7.42 -21.90 6.42
N GLY A 626 -7.62 -21.75 7.72
CA GLY A 626 -8.92 -21.58 8.36
C GLY A 626 -9.77 -22.84 8.43
N GLU A 627 -9.13 -23.99 8.47
CA GLU A 627 -9.82 -25.25 8.70
C GLU A 627 -9.90 -25.53 10.20
N ILE A 628 -11.12 -25.81 10.66
CA ILE A 628 -11.42 -26.33 11.99
C ILE A 628 -11.71 -27.82 11.80
N GLN A 629 -10.83 -28.67 12.36
CA GLN A 629 -10.86 -30.12 12.16
C GLN A 629 -11.05 -30.84 13.50
N HIS A 630 -12.10 -31.66 13.60
CA HIS A 630 -12.39 -32.51 14.75
C HIS A 630 -11.92 -33.93 14.52
N PHE A 631 -11.07 -34.45 15.40
CA PHE A 631 -10.52 -35.79 15.30
C PHE A 631 -10.95 -36.65 16.49
N HIS A 632 -11.29 -37.91 16.22
CA HIS A 632 -11.47 -38.91 17.26
C HIS A 632 -10.16 -39.67 17.47
N LEU A 633 -9.59 -39.55 18.68
CA LEU A 633 -8.28 -40.08 19.03
C LEU A 633 -8.16 -41.59 18.78
N ALA A 634 -9.11 -42.37 19.32
CA ALA A 634 -8.99 -43.83 19.33
C ALA A 634 -9.21 -44.47 17.96
N SER A 635 -10.01 -43.84 17.08
CA SER A 635 -10.28 -44.37 15.74
C SER A 635 -9.41 -43.75 14.65
N GLY A 636 -8.71 -42.65 14.93
CA GLY A 636 -7.95 -41.91 13.92
C GLY A 636 -8.83 -41.12 12.93
N LYS A 637 -10.16 -41.16 13.07
CA LYS A 637 -11.08 -40.63 12.04
C LYS A 637 -11.29 -39.12 12.20
N LEU A 638 -11.25 -38.41 11.08
CA LEU A 638 -11.74 -37.04 10.95
C LEU A 638 -13.28 -37.05 11.05
N LEU A 639 -13.82 -36.45 12.11
CA LEU A 639 -15.25 -36.38 12.39
C LEU A 639 -15.92 -35.20 11.67
N SER A 640 -15.21 -34.09 11.54
CA SER A 640 -15.68 -32.88 10.89
C SER A 640 -14.53 -32.06 10.33
N LEU A 641 -14.81 -31.39 9.22
CA LEU A 641 -13.97 -30.35 8.64
C LEU A 641 -14.91 -29.17 8.36
N LYS A 642 -14.68 -28.05 9.04
CA LYS A 642 -15.35 -26.78 8.74
C LYS A 642 -14.30 -25.79 8.28
N LYS A 643 -14.45 -25.28 7.07
CA LYS A 643 -13.61 -24.17 6.59
C LYS A 643 -14.29 -22.85 6.91
N VAL A 644 -13.54 -21.94 7.51
CA VAL A 644 -13.98 -20.57 7.76
C VAL A 644 -13.96 -19.81 6.45
N ASP A 645 -15.11 -19.26 6.06
CA ASP A 645 -15.21 -18.39 4.89
C ASP A 645 -14.70 -16.99 5.29
N SER A 646 -13.47 -16.69 4.88
CA SER A 646 -12.78 -15.46 5.23
C SER A 646 -11.66 -15.14 4.23
N PHE A 647 -11.35 -13.84 4.10
CA PHE A 647 -10.30 -13.32 3.23
C PHE A 647 -8.89 -13.65 3.74
N ASP A 648 -8.70 -13.62 5.06
CA ASP A 648 -7.49 -14.11 5.72
C ASP A 648 -7.92 -15.19 6.71
N PRO A 649 -8.02 -16.46 6.24
CA PRO A 649 -8.64 -17.51 7.01
C PRO A 649 -7.72 -18.03 8.12
N GLN A 650 -6.52 -17.49 8.30
CA GLN A 650 -5.58 -17.93 9.35
C GLN A 650 -6.23 -17.88 10.73
N LEU A 651 -6.28 -19.02 11.41
CA LEU A 651 -6.76 -19.15 12.78
C LEU A 651 -5.57 -19.37 13.70
N TYR A 652 -5.56 -18.78 14.89
CA TYR A 652 -4.41 -18.80 15.80
C TYR A 652 -4.69 -19.51 17.12
N CYS A 653 -5.89 -19.34 17.68
CA CYS A 653 -6.24 -19.92 18.97
C CYS A 653 -7.73 -20.25 19.05
N MET A 654 -8.06 -21.25 19.86
CA MET A 654 -9.42 -21.60 20.23
C MET A 654 -9.53 -22.01 21.69
N ASP A 655 -10.73 -21.86 22.24
CA ASP A 655 -11.06 -22.42 23.53
C ASP A 655 -12.52 -22.90 23.61
N TYR A 656 -12.77 -23.82 24.53
CA TYR A 656 -14.09 -24.38 24.81
C TYR A 656 -14.72 -23.69 26.02
N ASN A 657 -16.03 -23.52 26.00
CA ASN A 657 -16.75 -23.17 27.22
C ASN A 657 -16.70 -24.36 28.21
N ILE A 658 -16.90 -24.08 29.51
CA ILE A 658 -16.83 -25.11 30.55
C ILE A 658 -17.80 -26.28 30.33
N ASN A 659 -18.96 -26.02 29.71
CA ASN A 659 -19.95 -27.06 29.41
C ASN A 659 -19.65 -27.88 28.14
N ALA A 660 -18.61 -27.51 27.38
CA ALA A 660 -18.28 -28.06 26.06
C ALA A 660 -19.46 -28.07 25.05
N THR A 661 -20.40 -27.12 25.20
CA THR A 661 -21.49 -26.92 24.24
C THR A 661 -21.05 -26.01 23.10
N ASN A 662 -20.19 -25.03 23.37
CA ASN A 662 -19.73 -24.04 22.42
C ASN A 662 -18.20 -23.96 22.44
N PHE A 663 -17.60 -23.60 21.31
CA PHE A 663 -16.19 -23.24 21.24
C PHE A 663 -16.01 -21.95 20.44
N ALA A 664 -15.01 -21.18 20.81
CA ALA A 664 -14.69 -19.90 20.20
C ALA A 664 -13.33 -19.99 19.50
N VAL A 665 -13.21 -19.32 18.36
CA VAL A 665 -12.02 -19.33 17.50
C VAL A 665 -11.65 -17.92 17.07
N CYS A 666 -10.35 -17.61 17.07
CA CYS A 666 -9.76 -16.34 16.64
C CYS A 666 -8.63 -16.57 15.65
N GLY A 667 -8.18 -15.49 15.01
CA GLY A 667 -7.13 -15.54 14.00
C GLY A 667 -6.68 -14.17 13.53
N SER A 668 -6.27 -14.10 12.26
CA SER A 668 -5.76 -12.88 11.65
C SER A 668 -6.82 -11.78 11.52
N GLU A 669 -8.11 -12.14 11.43
CA GLU A 669 -9.18 -11.15 11.48
C GLU A 669 -9.49 -10.71 12.92
N PRO A 670 -9.88 -9.43 13.13
CA PRO A 670 -10.33 -8.89 14.42
C PRO A 670 -11.76 -9.38 14.78
N ILE A 671 -12.02 -10.67 14.60
CA ILE A 671 -13.33 -11.31 14.75
C ILE A 671 -13.15 -12.59 15.55
N ILE A 672 -14.03 -12.79 16.52
CA ILE A 672 -14.16 -14.05 17.24
C ILE A 672 -15.41 -14.78 16.73
N ARG A 673 -15.23 -16.03 16.33
CA ARG A 673 -16.32 -16.87 15.85
C ARG A 673 -16.65 -17.91 16.90
N VAL A 674 -17.90 -17.96 17.33
CA VAL A 674 -18.40 -18.96 18.27
C VAL A 674 -19.23 -19.98 17.50
N TYR A 675 -18.90 -21.25 17.70
CA TYR A 675 -19.54 -22.40 17.09
C TYR A 675 -20.23 -23.22 18.17
N ASP A 676 -21.35 -23.83 17.79
CA ASP A 676 -22.00 -24.87 18.56
C ASP A 676 -21.32 -26.22 18.26
N GLU A 677 -20.98 -26.99 19.29
CA GLU A 677 -20.21 -28.23 19.16
C GLU A 677 -21.03 -29.40 18.59
N GLU A 678 -22.34 -29.42 18.83
CA GLU A 678 -23.21 -30.51 18.35
C GLU A 678 -23.54 -30.36 16.86
N THR A 679 -23.97 -29.16 16.46
CA THR A 679 -24.33 -28.82 15.08
C THR A 679 -23.11 -28.47 14.22
N ARG A 680 -22.02 -28.01 14.85
CA ARG A 680 -20.78 -27.54 14.20
C ARG A 680 -21.01 -26.33 13.28
N GLU A 681 -22.09 -25.62 13.54
CA GLU A 681 -22.44 -24.38 12.85
C GLU A 681 -21.98 -23.17 13.65
N GLN A 682 -21.66 -22.09 12.93
CA GLN A 682 -21.31 -20.83 13.56
C GLN A 682 -22.59 -20.21 14.12
N ILE A 683 -22.69 -20.12 15.45
CA ILE A 683 -23.84 -19.52 16.12
C ILE A 683 -23.69 -18.01 16.28
N LEU A 684 -22.46 -17.54 16.52
CA LEU A 684 -22.19 -16.12 16.79
C LEU A 684 -20.89 -15.67 16.16
N LYS A 685 -20.89 -14.39 15.77
CA LYS A 685 -19.74 -13.65 15.32
C LYS A 685 -19.63 -12.42 16.21
N LEU A 686 -18.55 -12.32 16.97
CA LEU A 686 -18.27 -11.25 17.90
C LEU A 686 -17.13 -10.39 17.33
N GLY A 687 -17.31 -9.07 17.35
CA GLY A 687 -16.36 -8.14 16.73
C GLY A 687 -16.47 -8.10 15.20
N GLY A 688 -15.70 -7.19 14.59
CA GLY A 688 -15.80 -6.88 13.17
C GLY A 688 -17.00 -6.02 12.75
N ASP A 689 -17.88 -5.64 13.69
CA ASP A 689 -18.99 -4.71 13.45
C ASP A 689 -18.56 -3.27 13.77
N GLN A 690 -18.59 -2.42 12.74
CA GLN A 690 -18.12 -1.03 12.73
C GLN A 690 -18.90 -0.09 13.67
N MET A 691 -20.13 -0.45 14.02
CA MET A 691 -21.00 0.32 14.93
C MET A 691 -20.67 0.11 16.41
N SER A 692 -19.97 -0.96 16.76
CA SER A 692 -19.64 -1.29 18.15
C SER A 692 -18.17 -0.99 18.40
N THR A 693 -17.87 0.14 19.05
CA THR A 693 -16.53 0.55 19.52
C THR A 693 -15.85 -0.44 20.48
N SER A 694 -16.43 -1.61 20.69
CA SER A 694 -16.12 -2.55 21.75
C SER A 694 -15.12 -3.65 21.36
N GLY A 695 -14.79 -3.83 20.08
CA GLY A 695 -13.98 -4.97 19.61
C GLY A 695 -12.48 -4.74 19.48
N HIS A 696 -11.78 -5.77 19.00
CA HIS A 696 -10.36 -5.67 18.60
C HIS A 696 -10.19 -4.87 17.31
N SER A 697 -9.07 -4.16 17.16
CA SER A 697 -8.69 -3.43 15.93
C SER A 697 -7.61 -4.12 15.10
N SER A 698 -7.06 -5.25 15.58
CA SER A 698 -5.99 -6.01 14.93
C SER A 698 -6.19 -7.52 15.13
N ARG A 699 -5.21 -8.32 14.68
CA ARG A 699 -5.18 -9.80 14.81
C ARG A 699 -5.39 -10.21 16.26
N VAL A 700 -6.18 -11.25 16.47
CA VAL A 700 -6.47 -11.81 17.78
C VAL A 700 -5.71 -13.13 17.93
N PHE A 701 -4.78 -13.16 18.88
CA PHE A 701 -3.85 -14.28 19.06
C PHE A 701 -4.27 -15.23 20.19
N CYS A 702 -5.10 -14.78 21.12
CA CYS A 702 -5.55 -15.57 22.26
C CYS A 702 -7.05 -15.43 22.51
N ILE A 703 -7.69 -16.55 22.86
CA ILE A 703 -9.03 -16.62 23.45
C ILE A 703 -8.96 -17.51 24.68
N LYS A 704 -9.63 -17.10 25.76
CA LYS A 704 -9.98 -17.96 26.90
C LYS A 704 -11.45 -17.80 27.27
N TYR A 705 -12.14 -18.92 27.44
CA TYR A 705 -13.42 -18.91 28.13
C TYR A 705 -13.21 -18.74 29.62
N ASP A 706 -14.14 -18.04 30.24
CA ASP A 706 -14.21 -17.99 31.70
C ASP A 706 -14.52 -19.37 32.27
N LYS A 707 -13.80 -19.73 33.35
CA LYS A 707 -13.91 -21.04 34.01
C LYS A 707 -15.13 -21.13 34.94
N GLU A 708 -15.80 -20.01 35.24
CA GLU A 708 -16.96 -19.96 36.14
C GLU A 708 -18.23 -19.52 35.40
N ASP A 709 -18.14 -18.57 34.46
CA ASP A 709 -19.27 -18.14 33.62
C ASP A 709 -19.09 -18.55 32.15
N TYR A 710 -19.81 -19.59 31.72
CA TYR A 710 -19.73 -20.10 30.35
C TYR A 710 -20.12 -19.11 29.24
N ASN A 711 -20.64 -17.92 29.59
CA ASN A 711 -20.99 -16.85 28.65
C ASN A 711 -19.90 -15.80 28.48
N ILE A 712 -18.85 -15.81 29.30
CA ILE A 712 -17.80 -14.78 29.27
C ILE A 712 -16.56 -15.29 28.55
N LEU A 713 -16.00 -14.44 27.70
CA LEU A 713 -14.81 -14.70 26.89
C LEU A 713 -13.81 -13.56 27.06
N TYR A 714 -12.52 -13.91 27.15
CA TYR A 714 -11.41 -12.96 27.16
C TYR A 714 -10.58 -13.16 25.90
N THR A 715 -10.29 -12.08 25.20
CA THR A 715 -9.53 -12.12 23.95
C THR A 715 -8.40 -11.12 23.97
N GLY A 716 -7.26 -11.50 23.40
CA GLY A 716 -6.06 -10.67 23.34
C GLY A 716 -5.50 -10.62 21.93
N GLY A 717 -5.03 -9.44 21.53
CA GLY A 717 -4.53 -9.23 20.18
C GLY A 717 -3.36 -8.26 20.09
N TRP A 718 -3.02 -7.94 18.85
CA TRP A 718 -1.89 -7.05 18.52
C TRP A 718 -2.24 -5.55 18.62
N ASP A 719 -3.33 -5.22 19.29
CA ASP A 719 -3.90 -3.88 19.46
C ASP A 719 -3.74 -3.34 20.89
N PHE A 720 -2.87 -3.96 21.70
CA PHE A 720 -2.59 -3.60 23.10
C PHE A 720 -3.84 -3.65 24.00
N ARG A 721 -4.78 -4.55 23.71
CA ARG A 721 -6.04 -4.70 24.45
C ARG A 721 -6.30 -6.16 24.81
N VAL A 722 -6.87 -6.35 25.99
CA VAL A 722 -7.65 -7.54 26.32
C VAL A 722 -9.11 -7.16 26.41
N VAL A 723 -9.91 -7.71 25.51
CA VAL A 723 -11.33 -7.43 25.37
C VAL A 723 -12.13 -8.53 26.05
N ILE A 724 -13.13 -8.14 26.83
CA ILE A 724 -14.06 -9.07 27.49
C ILE A 724 -15.38 -9.06 26.73
N TRP A 725 -15.91 -10.24 26.44
CA TRP A 725 -17.16 -10.41 25.71
C TRP A 725 -18.18 -11.15 26.57
N ASP A 726 -19.42 -10.69 26.54
CA ASP A 726 -20.56 -11.50 26.93
C ASP A 726 -21.25 -12.04 25.68
N VAL A 727 -21.20 -13.36 25.53
CA VAL A 727 -21.76 -14.11 24.40
C VAL A 727 -23.28 -13.88 24.27
N ARG A 728 -23.98 -13.57 25.37
CA ARG A 728 -25.43 -13.29 25.39
C ARG A 728 -25.75 -11.90 24.86
N GLU A 729 -24.95 -10.90 25.24
CA GLU A 729 -25.12 -9.52 24.77
C GLU A 729 -24.66 -9.33 23.33
N LYS A 730 -23.85 -10.26 22.81
CA LYS A 730 -23.25 -10.24 21.47
C LYS A 730 -22.38 -9.00 21.21
N LYS A 731 -21.94 -8.34 22.28
CA LYS A 731 -21.10 -7.14 22.27
C LYS A 731 -20.01 -7.31 23.30
N ALA A 732 -18.90 -6.60 23.09
CA ALA A 732 -17.88 -6.53 24.10
C ALA A 732 -18.30 -5.59 25.23
N LEU A 733 -17.91 -5.94 26.44
CA LEU A 733 -18.16 -5.15 27.63
C LEU A 733 -17.41 -3.82 27.52
N GLN A 734 -18.01 -2.75 28.06
CA GLN A 734 -17.40 -1.41 28.01
C GLN A 734 -16.07 -1.35 28.76
N LYS A 735 -15.88 -2.20 29.77
CA LYS A 735 -14.63 -2.32 30.52
C LYS A 735 -13.74 -3.37 29.85
N GLY A 736 -12.52 -2.96 29.53
CA GLY A 736 -11.45 -3.81 29.00
C GLY A 736 -10.11 -3.47 29.64
N ILE A 737 -9.12 -4.34 29.45
CA ILE A 737 -7.75 -4.09 29.91
C ILE A 737 -6.95 -3.48 28.75
N TYR A 738 -6.20 -2.43 29.04
CA TYR A 738 -5.37 -1.71 28.09
C TYR A 738 -3.90 -1.81 28.50
N GLY A 739 -3.01 -2.05 27.54
CA GLY A 739 -1.55 -2.10 27.77
C GLY A 739 -0.88 -3.38 27.28
N PRO A 740 -1.40 -4.59 27.56
CA PRO A 740 -0.76 -5.83 27.12
C PRO A 740 -0.84 -6.06 25.61
N LEU A 741 0.31 -6.25 24.97
CA LEU A 741 0.42 -6.71 23.58
C LEU A 741 0.47 -8.23 23.52
N ILE A 742 -0.60 -8.88 23.05
CA ILE A 742 -0.70 -10.35 23.04
C ILE A 742 -0.36 -10.90 21.65
N CYS A 743 0.70 -11.71 21.56
CA CYS A 743 1.22 -12.29 20.31
C CYS A 743 1.20 -13.83 20.27
N GLY A 744 0.61 -14.49 21.28
CA GLY A 744 0.47 -15.95 21.37
C GLY A 744 -0.59 -16.35 22.41
N ASP A 745 -0.52 -17.55 22.97
CA ASP A 745 -1.43 -18.03 24.04
C ASP A 745 -1.08 -17.41 25.40
N GLY A 746 -1.15 -16.08 25.46
CA GLY A 746 -0.66 -15.24 26.55
C GLY A 746 -1.74 -14.74 27.52
N ILE A 747 -2.95 -15.29 27.51
CA ILE A 747 -3.98 -14.98 28.52
C ILE A 747 -4.33 -16.26 29.26
N ASP A 748 -4.44 -16.19 30.58
CA ASP A 748 -5.01 -17.27 31.37
C ASP A 748 -5.79 -16.74 32.58
N LEU A 749 -6.67 -17.58 33.13
CA LEU A 749 -7.61 -17.21 34.18
C LEU A 749 -7.48 -18.17 35.37
N ASN A 750 -7.44 -17.60 36.57
CA ASN A 750 -7.56 -18.37 37.79
C ASN A 750 -8.33 -17.60 38.88
N GLY A 751 -9.50 -18.13 39.25
CA GLY A 751 -10.43 -17.49 40.19
C GLY A 751 -10.73 -16.03 39.81
N ASN A 752 -10.34 -15.10 40.67
CA ASN A 752 -10.53 -13.66 40.47
C ASN A 752 -9.39 -12.96 39.72
N TYR A 753 -8.44 -13.70 39.14
CA TYR A 753 -7.25 -13.13 38.51
C TYR A 753 -7.16 -13.48 37.02
N ILE A 754 -6.67 -12.51 36.24
CA ILE A 754 -6.36 -12.64 34.82
C ILE A 754 -4.85 -12.46 34.68
N LEU A 755 -4.19 -13.40 34.02
CA LEU A 755 -2.78 -13.30 33.64
C LEU A 755 -2.68 -12.80 32.21
N THR A 756 -1.74 -11.88 31.95
CA THR A 756 -1.37 -11.47 30.60
C THR A 756 0.14 -11.55 30.41
N SER A 757 0.56 -12.31 29.40
CA SER A 757 1.93 -12.37 28.89
C SER A 757 2.03 -11.50 27.64
N SER A 758 2.84 -10.45 27.73
CA SER A 758 2.98 -9.44 26.71
C SER A 758 4.29 -9.58 25.92
N TRP A 759 4.19 -9.36 24.61
CA TRP A 759 5.32 -9.21 23.71
C TRP A 759 5.87 -7.77 23.78
N THR A 760 6.47 -7.39 24.91
CA THR A 760 7.02 -6.06 25.15
C THR A 760 8.34 -6.15 25.92
N GLU A 761 9.17 -5.11 25.86
CA GLU A 761 10.45 -5.09 26.58
C GLU A 761 10.28 -4.89 28.10
N THR A 762 9.14 -4.33 28.52
CA THR A 762 8.80 -4.01 29.90
C THR A 762 7.36 -4.43 30.19
N ASN A 763 7.06 -4.78 31.44
CA ASN A 763 5.73 -5.20 31.86
C ASN A 763 5.28 -6.50 31.15
N GLN A 764 6.21 -7.44 31.06
CA GLN A 764 6.04 -8.67 30.29
C GLN A 764 4.92 -9.53 30.86
N LEU A 765 4.79 -9.61 32.19
CA LEU A 765 3.85 -10.51 32.84
C LEU A 765 3.05 -9.73 33.90
N GLN A 766 1.74 -9.62 33.69
CA GLN A 766 0.87 -8.80 34.55
C GLN A 766 -0.32 -9.60 35.04
N ILE A 767 -0.72 -9.36 36.29
CA ILE A 767 -1.92 -9.92 36.91
C ILE A 767 -2.94 -8.81 37.11
N TRP A 768 -4.17 -9.07 36.70
CA TRP A 768 -5.31 -8.15 36.79
C TRP A 768 -6.43 -8.76 37.63
N ASP A 769 -7.19 -7.92 38.33
CA ASP A 769 -8.40 -8.37 39.04
C ASP A 769 -9.55 -8.52 38.03
N ARG A 770 -10.10 -9.72 37.91
CA ARG A 770 -11.20 -10.06 37.01
C ARG A 770 -12.49 -9.28 37.29
N ARG A 771 -12.71 -8.83 38.52
CA ARG A 771 -13.94 -8.11 38.92
C ARG A 771 -13.87 -6.63 38.57
N THR A 772 -12.67 -6.05 38.62
CA THR A 772 -12.47 -4.60 38.42
C THR A 772 -11.71 -4.25 37.15
N TYR A 773 -11.04 -5.22 36.54
CA TYR A 773 -10.11 -5.11 35.40
C TYR A 773 -8.94 -4.16 35.65
N LYS A 774 -8.57 -3.94 36.93
CA LYS A 774 -7.42 -3.14 37.33
C LYS A 774 -6.19 -4.01 37.53
N LEU A 775 -5.03 -3.43 37.28
CA LEU A 775 -3.74 -4.08 37.53
C LEU A 775 -3.59 -4.35 39.03
N VAL A 776 -3.29 -5.58 39.38
CA VAL A 776 -3.01 -6.03 40.76
C VAL A 776 -1.52 -6.13 40.98
N SER A 777 -0.80 -6.77 40.04
CA SER A 777 0.63 -6.99 40.13
C SER A 777 1.27 -6.90 38.76
N ASP A 778 2.39 -6.20 38.67
CA ASP A 778 3.32 -6.30 37.56
C ASP A 778 4.46 -7.22 38.01
N ILE A 779 4.61 -8.38 37.36
CA ILE A 779 5.60 -9.38 37.72
C ILE A 779 6.87 -9.05 36.93
N ASP A 780 7.85 -8.50 37.63
CA ASP A 780 9.16 -8.24 37.05
C ASP A 780 9.86 -9.58 36.76
N TRP A 781 10.19 -9.76 35.48
CA TRP A 781 10.75 -10.96 34.92
C TRP A 781 12.13 -11.31 35.50
N ASP A 782 12.92 -10.32 35.93
CA ASP A 782 14.35 -10.46 36.21
C ASP A 782 14.74 -10.23 37.69
N VAL A 783 13.76 -10.22 38.60
CA VAL A 783 14.01 -9.95 40.04
C VAL A 783 14.99 -10.94 40.67
N THR A 784 14.70 -12.24 40.57
CA THR A 784 15.46 -13.29 41.26
C THR A 784 16.46 -13.98 40.34
N LEU A 785 16.05 -14.29 39.10
CA LEU A 785 16.86 -14.93 38.08
C LEU A 785 16.96 -13.97 36.89
N LYS A 786 18.13 -13.35 36.72
CA LYS A 786 18.35 -12.33 35.68
C LYS A 786 18.62 -12.95 34.32
N SER A 787 17.96 -12.41 33.31
CA SER A 787 18.20 -12.72 31.91
C SER A 787 19.23 -11.77 31.30
N ASN A 788 19.87 -12.21 30.21
CA ASN A 788 20.90 -11.41 29.53
C ASN A 788 20.31 -10.25 28.72
N ALA A 789 19.04 -10.36 28.32
CA ALA A 789 18.30 -9.38 27.54
C ALA A 789 16.80 -9.49 27.84
N PRO A 790 15.99 -8.46 27.55
CA PRO A 790 14.54 -8.51 27.73
C PRO A 790 13.89 -9.64 26.92
N VAL A 791 12.95 -10.36 27.51
CA VAL A 791 12.25 -11.49 26.87
C VAL A 791 10.89 -11.06 26.38
N PHE A 792 10.56 -11.36 25.13
CA PHE A 792 9.22 -11.08 24.59
C PHE A 792 8.35 -12.32 24.70
N LEU A 793 7.32 -12.27 25.55
CA LEU A 793 6.53 -13.45 25.89
C LEU A 793 5.49 -13.77 24.82
N TYR A 794 5.40 -15.06 24.46
CA TYR A 794 4.34 -15.59 23.60
C TYR A 794 3.27 -16.31 24.38
N ALA A 795 3.63 -16.96 25.49
CA ALA A 795 2.69 -17.75 26.26
C ALA A 795 2.87 -17.54 27.77
N GLY A 796 1.77 -17.65 28.50
CA GLY A 796 1.79 -17.75 29.95
C GLY A 796 0.52 -18.39 30.49
N GLN A 797 0.65 -19.12 31.59
CA GLN A 797 -0.43 -19.90 32.16
C GLN A 797 -0.27 -20.01 33.68
N PHE A 798 -1.38 -19.99 34.41
CA PHE A 798 -1.41 -20.47 35.79
C PHE A 798 -1.31 -21.99 35.82
N SER A 799 -0.76 -22.54 36.89
CA SER A 799 -0.92 -23.95 37.18
C SER A 799 -2.40 -24.29 37.35
N LYS A 800 -2.76 -25.53 37.00
CA LYS A 800 -4.15 -25.99 36.91
C LYS A 800 -4.70 -26.53 38.24
N ASP A 801 -3.93 -26.46 39.31
CA ASP A 801 -4.40 -26.67 40.68
C ASP A 801 -5.43 -25.62 41.06
N GLU A 802 -6.30 -25.92 42.04
CA GLU A 802 -7.38 -25.02 42.46
C GLU A 802 -6.88 -23.63 42.89
N GLY A 803 -5.66 -23.56 43.43
CA GLY A 803 -5.02 -22.33 43.85
C GLY A 803 -4.33 -21.56 42.71
N GLY A 804 -3.98 -22.23 41.60
CA GLY A 804 -3.07 -21.72 40.57
C GLY A 804 -1.76 -21.22 41.14
N THR A 805 -1.15 -22.01 42.03
CA THR A 805 0.01 -21.65 42.88
C THR A 805 1.22 -21.18 42.08
N PHE A 806 1.39 -21.66 40.86
CA PHE A 806 2.51 -21.32 39.99
C PHE A 806 2.07 -20.61 38.71
N ILE A 807 3.00 -19.84 38.14
CA ILE A 807 2.86 -19.26 36.80
C ILE A 807 4.02 -19.76 35.94
N LEU A 808 3.71 -20.23 34.74
CA LEU A 808 4.67 -20.65 33.73
C LEU A 808 4.57 -19.69 32.54
N ALA A 809 5.70 -19.15 32.09
CA ALA A 809 5.73 -18.25 30.94
C ALA A 809 7.00 -18.47 30.11
N GLY A 810 6.90 -18.22 28.81
CA GLY A 810 8.00 -18.42 27.85
C GLY A 810 7.90 -17.50 26.64
N GLY A 811 9.05 -17.26 26.01
CA GLY A 811 9.14 -16.28 24.93
C GLY A 811 10.38 -16.38 24.04
N SER A 812 10.64 -15.26 23.37
CA SER A 812 11.74 -15.07 22.41
C SER A 812 12.79 -14.06 22.89
N ASN A 813 13.84 -13.88 22.09
CA ASN A 813 15.07 -13.13 22.36
C ASN A 813 16.12 -13.95 23.11
N THR A 814 15.93 -14.19 24.42
CA THR A 814 16.81 -15.12 25.16
C THR A 814 16.35 -16.58 25.10
N ASN A 815 15.15 -16.81 24.54
CA ASN A 815 14.54 -18.14 24.36
C ASN A 815 14.54 -18.94 25.66
N GLU A 816 13.84 -18.44 26.66
CA GLU A 816 13.82 -19.03 28.00
C GLU A 816 12.39 -19.20 28.51
N VAL A 817 12.28 -20.01 29.56
CA VAL A 817 11.02 -20.29 30.27
C VAL A 817 11.26 -20.09 31.75
N LYS A 818 10.40 -19.30 32.41
CA LYS A 818 10.46 -19.08 33.86
C LYS A 818 9.21 -19.60 34.55
N LEU A 819 9.41 -20.08 35.78
CA LEU A 819 8.35 -20.42 36.71
C LEU A 819 8.37 -19.47 37.90
N PHE A 820 7.20 -18.97 38.25
CA PHE A 820 6.99 -18.04 39.35
C PHE A 820 6.06 -18.67 40.39
N ASP A 821 6.35 -18.39 41.65
CA ASP A 821 5.54 -18.81 42.79
C ASP A 821 4.67 -17.64 43.24
N ARG A 822 3.34 -17.80 43.14
CA ARG A 822 2.37 -16.76 43.50
C ARG A 822 2.32 -16.52 45.00
N ASP A 823 2.46 -17.57 45.80
CA ASP A 823 2.40 -17.47 47.26
C ASP A 823 3.67 -16.80 47.79
N ASN A 824 4.79 -16.95 47.08
CA ASN A 824 6.05 -16.25 47.33
C ASN A 824 6.18 -14.94 46.52
N GLN A 825 5.15 -14.09 46.57
CA GLN A 825 5.17 -12.73 46.00
C GLN A 825 5.47 -12.69 44.49
N ASN A 826 5.04 -13.69 43.72
CA ASN A 826 5.30 -13.82 42.29
C ASN A 826 6.79 -13.85 41.93
N LYS A 827 7.65 -14.38 42.80
CA LYS A 827 9.10 -14.48 42.51
C LYS A 827 9.40 -15.68 41.61
N ALA A 828 10.30 -15.49 40.65
CA ALA A 828 10.78 -16.61 39.85
C ALA A 828 11.63 -17.54 40.73
N PHE A 829 11.34 -18.84 40.72
CA PHE A 829 12.12 -19.84 41.45
C PHE A 829 12.91 -20.76 40.51
N CYS A 830 12.54 -20.81 39.24
CA CYS A 830 13.22 -21.59 38.21
C CYS A 830 13.28 -20.84 36.88
N CYS A 831 14.42 -20.94 36.19
CA CYS A 831 14.63 -20.47 34.83
C CYS A 831 15.25 -21.59 33.99
N ILE A 832 14.64 -21.90 32.86
CA ILE A 832 15.11 -22.91 31.91
C ILE A 832 15.63 -22.15 30.69
N THR A 833 16.88 -22.39 30.32
CA THR A 833 17.59 -21.70 29.25
C THR A 833 18.20 -22.69 28.24
N GLU A 834 18.95 -22.16 27.26
CA GLU A 834 19.60 -22.91 26.17
C GLU A 834 18.63 -23.54 25.16
N PHE A 835 17.44 -22.95 24.99
CA PHE A 835 16.60 -23.29 23.84
C PHE A 835 17.21 -22.69 22.56
N SER A 836 17.28 -23.50 21.50
CA SER A 836 17.90 -23.05 20.24
C SER A 836 17.07 -22.01 19.48
N LYS A 837 15.77 -21.90 19.78
CA LYS A 837 14.80 -20.98 19.18
C LYS A 837 13.72 -20.63 20.20
N GLU A 838 12.85 -19.70 19.84
CA GLU A 838 11.78 -19.17 20.68
C GLU A 838 10.81 -20.25 21.22
N VAL A 839 10.23 -19.98 22.38
CA VAL A 839 9.16 -20.79 22.99
C VAL A 839 7.82 -20.12 22.71
N ASP A 840 7.02 -20.73 21.84
CA ASP A 840 5.73 -20.17 21.42
C ASP A 840 4.56 -20.62 22.30
N THR A 841 4.67 -21.78 22.98
CA THR A 841 3.57 -22.39 23.73
C THR A 841 4.05 -23.05 25.02
N VAL A 842 3.21 -22.96 26.05
CA VAL A 842 3.34 -23.70 27.31
C VAL A 842 1.99 -24.31 27.71
N ASP A 843 2.02 -25.40 28.48
CA ASP A 843 0.82 -25.95 29.14
C ASP A 843 1.21 -26.75 30.39
N PHE A 844 0.49 -26.53 31.49
CA PHE A 844 0.54 -27.38 32.68
C PHE A 844 -0.30 -28.65 32.51
N GLY A 845 0.12 -29.75 33.12
CA GLY A 845 -0.74 -30.91 33.34
C GLY A 845 -1.85 -30.55 34.34
N ASN A 846 -3.01 -31.18 34.20
CA ASN A 846 -4.18 -30.91 35.06
C ASN A 846 -3.95 -31.35 36.51
N LYS A 847 -3.06 -32.31 36.76
CA LYS A 847 -2.63 -32.71 38.12
C LYS A 847 -1.57 -31.79 38.73
N GLY A 848 -1.04 -30.83 37.99
CA GLY A 848 0.01 -29.92 38.46
C GLY A 848 1.40 -30.54 38.63
N GLU A 849 1.60 -31.84 38.38
CA GLU A 849 2.91 -32.50 38.52
C GLU A 849 3.83 -32.32 37.29
N LEU A 850 3.23 -32.02 36.12
CA LEU A 850 3.92 -31.95 34.84
C LEU A 850 3.66 -30.62 34.17
N PHE A 851 4.58 -30.17 33.35
CA PHE A 851 4.34 -29.10 32.37
C PHE A 851 5.11 -29.36 31.09
N ALA A 852 4.69 -28.72 30.00
CA ALA A 852 5.32 -28.87 28.71
C ALA A 852 5.55 -27.53 28.02
N THR A 853 6.61 -27.48 27.22
CA THR A 853 7.05 -26.29 26.48
C THR A 853 7.44 -26.70 25.05
N ALA A 854 7.07 -25.90 24.06
CA ALA A 854 7.50 -26.09 22.68
C ALA A 854 7.53 -24.77 21.90
N GLY A 855 8.18 -24.78 20.74
CA GLY A 855 8.22 -23.61 19.87
C GLY A 855 9.01 -23.82 18.59
N GLY A 856 9.82 -22.81 18.23
CA GLY A 856 10.53 -22.68 16.96
C GLY A 856 11.51 -23.81 16.64
N ASP A 857 12.04 -24.51 17.65
CA ASP A 857 13.02 -25.58 17.47
C ASP A 857 12.41 -26.97 17.21
N GLY A 858 11.09 -27.08 17.27
CA GLY A 858 10.36 -28.30 16.95
C GLY A 858 10.45 -29.42 17.98
N LEU A 859 10.94 -29.11 19.18
CA LEU A 859 11.06 -30.07 20.28
C LEU A 859 10.07 -29.73 21.39
N CYS A 860 9.14 -30.66 21.65
CA CYS A 860 8.27 -30.65 22.81
C CYS A 860 9.02 -31.23 24.00
N ARG A 861 9.22 -30.43 25.05
CA ARG A 861 9.80 -30.90 26.31
C ARG A 861 8.73 -31.03 27.36
N ILE A 862 8.82 -32.12 28.13
CA ILE A 862 7.98 -32.38 29.29
C ILE A 862 8.88 -32.38 30.51
N PHE A 863 8.51 -31.58 31.50
CA PHE A 863 9.18 -31.48 32.78
C PHE A 863 8.28 -32.03 33.88
N LYS A 864 8.91 -32.54 34.94
CA LYS A 864 8.26 -32.97 36.16
C LYS A 864 8.64 -32.01 37.29
N MET A 865 7.63 -31.55 38.01
CA MET A 865 7.82 -30.80 39.25
C MET A 865 7.72 -31.78 40.40
N ASN A 866 8.78 -31.89 41.19
CA ASN A 866 8.77 -32.61 42.46
C ASN A 866 8.60 -31.55 43.55
N MET A 867 7.41 -31.52 44.15
CA MET A 867 7.04 -30.65 45.27
C MET A 867 7.25 -31.36 46.60
#